data_AF-A0A2U8FR46-F1
#
_entry.id   AF-A0A2U8FR46-F1
#
_cell.length_a   1.000
_cell.length_b   1.000
_cell.length_c   1.000
_cell.angle_alpha   90.00
_cell.angle_beta   90.00
_cell.angle_gamma   90.00
#
_symmetry.space_group_name_H-M   'P 1'
#
loop_
_entity.id
_entity.type
_entity.pdbx_description
1 polymer ?
#
loop_
_entity_poly.entity_id
_entity_poly.type
_entity_poly.pdbx_seq_one_letter_code
_entity_poly.pdbx_strand_id
1 'polypeptide(L)'
;MLASLAAIGASLWAQRQAGALQGPQALAALPDGQVWLTVNDAFWQLDADGTLLARIPIAALGLPDRPAAIAPAPGQRLLISQNGSAILQWLDTRTRRLSGQTALQWPDDLRKLLDHPMTVVVSPQGAIAVATAGGHRVLVFEVDGRFRAVTRPGLYRFTNGLWWAPDALWTTDTNRFALVELDPQTLQERRRIQFKHNETTARYLSWVAPVPQADGRLRPLASVARMRNGMQVGRIVNVWPDGDEQTLPLPDDAQPQDLAWRHDTLLVVDGATWRVRRFGLDREALPDFGDPHAQAELAALYAKRQGFDRLYLWGLRGGVAGLVLALVALAWQGQLTRSSRARAMRPLLATLGTPVLDGPALRKVALRAAWPWLLLLVWLAAWQALIRHWEGDTAGDSDKARMATWALFFGLLAGLVALLHEVRRQTKRLAEAPWAEGLLNLLAVRWLQTDDALAQLLEPGEQVRETFILQPLGGQRWIVLTDRRLLSFRITLGRRVLEHRVPRADIARVALPPAARLTVWQRLLRQPADDGWLRLQLRDGTMVEGAVRSSVTARRVAALLNVRAVPRPRATTGASAASRRPIPAMLAALASFAVPGSAQWLQRRAALGLMMFLVAAGWASVITVRATWVWWHGSADIAARVLTQAWATQLGWGLFCAWDAWYAAPRRTDRAAPSARPDPASD
;
A
#
# COMPACT_ATOMS: atom_id res chain seq x y z
N MET A 1 -12.01 20.24 -0.92
CA MET A 1 -12.44 18.83 -0.99
C MET A 1 -12.83 18.43 -2.41
N LEU A 2 -13.79 19.10 -3.07
CA LEU A 2 -14.12 18.82 -4.49
C LEU A 2 -12.89 18.92 -5.42
N ALA A 3 -12.08 19.97 -5.27
CA ALA A 3 -10.82 20.09 -6.02
C ALA A 3 -9.84 18.92 -5.78
N SER A 4 -9.80 18.38 -4.55
CA SER A 4 -8.97 17.20 -4.24
C SER A 4 -9.50 15.94 -4.90
N LEU A 5 -10.81 15.74 -4.89
CA LEU A 5 -11.46 14.61 -5.57
C LEU A 5 -11.26 14.69 -7.08
N ALA A 6 -11.37 15.90 -7.67
CA ALA A 6 -11.08 16.13 -9.08
C ALA A 6 -9.61 15.82 -9.42
N ALA A 7 -8.66 16.22 -8.58
CA ALA A 7 -7.23 15.92 -8.78
C ALA A 7 -6.93 14.42 -8.71
N ILE A 8 -7.57 13.69 -7.78
CA ILE A 8 -7.48 12.22 -7.70
C ILE A 8 -8.13 11.57 -8.94
N GLY A 9 -9.30 12.06 -9.38
CA GLY A 9 -9.96 11.59 -10.59
C GLY A 9 -9.09 11.78 -11.83
N ALA A 10 -8.47 12.95 -11.98
CA ALA A 10 -7.51 13.23 -13.06
C ALA A 10 -6.29 12.31 -13.00
N SER A 11 -5.80 12.00 -11.79
CA SER A 11 -4.71 11.04 -11.58
C SER A 11 -5.09 9.64 -12.08
N LEU A 12 -6.26 9.12 -11.69
CA LEU A 12 -6.72 7.80 -12.11
C LEU A 12 -6.97 7.74 -13.63
N TRP A 13 -7.56 8.78 -14.20
CA TRP A 13 -7.73 8.90 -15.64
C TRP A 13 -6.38 8.89 -16.37
N ALA A 14 -5.42 9.70 -15.90
CA ALA A 14 -4.08 9.76 -16.50
C ALA A 14 -3.38 8.40 -16.45
N GLN A 15 -3.47 7.68 -15.34
CA GLN A 15 -2.91 6.33 -15.22
C GLN A 15 -3.50 5.35 -16.25
N ARG A 16 -4.82 5.39 -16.48
CA ARG A 16 -5.47 4.56 -17.50
C ARG A 16 -5.00 4.91 -18.90
N GLN A 17 -4.90 6.19 -19.22
CA GLN A 17 -4.40 6.66 -20.52
C GLN A 17 -2.93 6.27 -20.73
N ALA A 18 -2.12 6.44 -19.70
CA ALA A 18 -0.74 6.01 -19.69
C ALA A 18 -0.66 4.51 -20.02
N GLY A 19 -1.42 3.67 -19.31
CA GLY A 19 -1.45 2.21 -19.51
C GLY A 19 -1.88 1.76 -20.92
N ALA A 20 -2.61 2.57 -21.67
CA ALA A 20 -2.94 2.27 -23.06
C ALA A 20 -1.72 2.44 -23.99
N LEU A 21 -0.77 3.31 -23.63
CA LEU A 21 0.47 3.58 -24.34
C LEU A 21 1.60 2.70 -23.79
N GLN A 22 1.92 1.65 -24.53
CA GLN A 22 2.98 0.69 -24.21
C GLN A 22 4.23 0.90 -25.06
N GLY A 23 4.08 1.57 -26.21
CA GLY A 23 5.17 1.77 -27.15
C GLY A 23 5.43 0.53 -28.01
N PRO A 24 6.62 0.43 -28.60
CA PRO A 24 7.06 -0.73 -29.36
C PRO A 24 7.36 -1.91 -28.44
N GLN A 25 6.88 -3.12 -28.78
CA GLN A 25 7.09 -4.31 -27.96
C GLN A 25 7.69 -5.48 -28.74
N ALA A 26 6.93 -6.14 -29.61
CA ALA A 26 7.35 -7.34 -30.32
C ALA A 26 7.88 -7.02 -31.71
N LEU A 27 8.95 -7.70 -32.12
CA LEU A 27 9.75 -7.42 -33.30
C LEU A 27 9.98 -8.70 -34.11
N ALA A 28 9.75 -8.64 -35.41
CA ALA A 28 10.10 -9.70 -36.34
C ALA A 28 10.86 -9.13 -37.55
N ALA A 29 12.04 -9.66 -37.83
CA ALA A 29 12.80 -9.39 -39.07
C ALA A 29 12.62 -10.57 -40.04
N LEU A 30 12.16 -10.27 -41.25
CA LEU A 30 11.92 -11.25 -42.31
C LEU A 30 13.17 -11.42 -43.19
N PRO A 31 13.30 -12.55 -43.91
CA PRO A 31 14.47 -12.82 -44.75
C PRO A 31 14.71 -11.81 -45.89
N ASP A 32 13.68 -11.11 -46.34
CA ASP A 32 13.78 -10.05 -47.35
C ASP A 32 14.16 -8.68 -46.78
N GLY A 33 14.46 -8.63 -45.48
CA GLY A 33 14.84 -7.41 -44.77
C GLY A 33 13.67 -6.61 -44.21
N GLN A 34 12.41 -6.95 -44.53
CA GLN A 34 11.26 -6.28 -43.94
C GLN A 34 11.21 -6.50 -42.43
N VAL A 35 10.76 -5.48 -41.70
CA VAL A 35 10.64 -5.51 -40.25
C VAL A 35 9.20 -5.23 -39.85
N TRP A 36 8.68 -6.05 -38.94
CA TRP A 36 7.37 -5.89 -38.35
C TRP A 36 7.50 -5.60 -36.85
N LEU A 37 6.79 -4.60 -36.39
CA LEU A 37 6.83 -4.13 -35.01
C LEU A 37 5.41 -3.98 -34.46
N THR A 38 5.13 -4.48 -33.26
CA THR A 38 3.89 -4.11 -32.56
C THR A 38 4.11 -2.79 -31.82
N VAL A 39 3.25 -1.81 -32.10
CA VAL A 39 3.26 -0.50 -31.42
C VAL A 39 1.86 -0.20 -30.92
N ASN A 40 1.68 -0.24 -29.60
CA ASN A 40 0.37 -0.12 -28.95
C ASN A 40 -0.66 -1.12 -29.53
N ASP A 41 -1.65 -0.61 -30.29
CA ASP A 41 -2.78 -1.37 -30.87
C ASP A 41 -2.63 -1.59 -32.39
N ALA A 42 -1.42 -1.48 -32.93
CA ALA A 42 -1.15 -1.64 -34.36
C ALA A 42 0.13 -2.42 -34.65
N PHE A 43 0.16 -3.06 -35.81
CA PHE A 43 1.38 -3.50 -36.47
C PHE A 43 1.94 -2.39 -37.33
N TRP A 44 3.24 -2.17 -37.24
CA TRP A 44 4.00 -1.31 -38.14
C TRP A 44 4.84 -2.21 -39.05
N GLN A 45 4.67 -2.06 -40.35
CA GLN A 45 5.48 -2.73 -41.37
C GLN A 45 6.49 -1.73 -41.91
N LEU A 46 7.77 -2.04 -41.77
CA LEU A 46 8.88 -1.23 -42.26
C LEU A 46 9.69 -2.03 -43.29
N ASP A 47 10.26 -1.35 -44.27
CA ASP A 47 11.21 -1.97 -45.20
C ASP A 47 12.60 -2.18 -44.55
N ALA A 48 13.56 -2.66 -45.35
CA ALA A 48 14.93 -2.89 -44.90
C ALA A 48 15.67 -1.60 -44.50
N ASP A 49 15.31 -0.45 -45.06
CA ASP A 49 15.92 0.84 -44.72
C ASP A 49 15.26 1.50 -43.51
N GLY A 50 14.07 1.00 -43.13
CA GLY A 50 13.27 1.51 -42.02
C GLY A 50 12.16 2.46 -42.46
N THR A 51 11.89 2.57 -43.76
CA THR A 51 10.75 3.34 -44.25
C THR A 51 9.45 2.69 -43.80
N LEU A 52 8.56 3.47 -43.20
CA LEU A 52 7.29 2.94 -42.70
C LEU A 52 6.29 2.73 -43.85
N LEU A 53 6.06 1.47 -44.21
CA LEU A 53 5.20 1.06 -45.32
C LEU A 53 3.71 1.04 -44.97
N ALA A 54 3.37 0.61 -43.75
CA ALA A 54 1.99 0.51 -43.31
C ALA A 54 1.82 0.50 -41.79
N ARG A 55 0.66 0.98 -41.35
CA ARG A 55 0.13 0.81 -39.99
C ARG A 55 -1.16 0.02 -40.09
N ILE A 56 -1.21 -1.14 -39.45
CA ILE A 56 -2.36 -2.04 -39.52
C ILE A 56 -2.93 -2.15 -38.11
N PRO A 57 -4.10 -1.56 -37.83
CA PRO A 57 -4.74 -1.71 -36.52
C PRO A 57 -4.99 -3.19 -36.23
N ILE A 58 -4.62 -3.66 -35.03
CA ILE A 58 -4.78 -5.06 -34.60
C ILE A 58 -6.26 -5.46 -34.67
N ALA A 59 -7.16 -4.56 -34.26
CA ALA A 59 -8.61 -4.79 -34.34
C ALA A 59 -9.12 -4.95 -35.79
N ALA A 60 -8.47 -4.31 -36.78
CA ALA A 60 -8.86 -4.45 -38.18
C ALA A 60 -8.49 -5.82 -38.75
N LEU A 61 -7.59 -6.56 -38.11
CA LEU A 61 -7.26 -7.94 -38.43
C LEU A 61 -8.20 -8.95 -37.76
N GLY A 62 -9.15 -8.50 -36.92
CA GLY A 62 -10.04 -9.39 -36.16
C GLY A 62 -9.36 -10.09 -34.98
N LEU A 63 -8.19 -9.62 -34.55
CA LEU A 63 -7.52 -10.13 -33.36
C LEU A 63 -8.20 -9.57 -32.10
N PRO A 64 -8.56 -10.41 -31.11
CA PRO A 64 -9.31 -9.97 -29.92
C PRO A 64 -8.49 -9.05 -29.02
N ASP A 65 -7.17 -9.32 -28.93
CA ASP A 65 -6.24 -8.63 -28.06
C ASP A 65 -4.88 -8.46 -28.75
N ARG A 66 -4.01 -7.67 -28.11
CA ARG A 66 -2.63 -7.46 -28.56
C ARG A 66 -1.85 -8.78 -28.62
N PRO A 67 -1.02 -8.99 -29.66
CA PRO A 67 -0.09 -10.10 -29.71
C PRO A 67 0.83 -10.13 -28.50
N ALA A 68 1.07 -11.32 -27.97
CA ALA A 68 2.11 -11.57 -26.98
C ALA A 68 3.49 -11.68 -27.64
N ALA A 69 3.55 -12.35 -28.80
CA ALA A 69 4.75 -12.45 -29.62
C ALA A 69 4.38 -12.52 -31.10
N ILE A 70 5.34 -12.14 -31.94
CA ILE A 70 5.32 -12.38 -33.38
C ILE A 70 6.59 -13.12 -33.77
N ALA A 71 6.46 -14.10 -34.67
CA ALA A 71 7.59 -14.88 -35.16
C ALA A 71 7.61 -14.91 -36.68
N PRO A 72 8.77 -14.69 -37.32
CA PRO A 72 8.95 -15.00 -38.73
C PRO A 72 8.58 -16.44 -39.03
N ALA A 73 7.89 -16.66 -40.16
CA ALA A 73 7.53 -18.00 -40.61
C ALA A 73 7.76 -18.17 -42.12
N PRO A 74 7.89 -19.43 -42.60
CA PRO A 74 8.15 -19.69 -44.02
C PRO A 74 7.08 -19.09 -44.95
N GLY A 75 7.54 -18.59 -46.10
CA GLY A 75 6.69 -18.09 -47.17
C GLY A 75 6.16 -16.67 -46.94
N GLN A 76 6.97 -15.76 -46.37
CA GLN A 76 6.59 -14.35 -46.15
C GLN A 76 5.38 -14.19 -45.21
N ARG A 77 5.38 -14.98 -44.14
CA ARG A 77 4.31 -14.97 -43.14
C ARG A 77 4.87 -14.65 -41.76
N LEU A 78 3.99 -14.16 -40.89
CA LEU A 78 4.20 -14.07 -39.46
C LEU A 78 3.26 -15.02 -38.75
N LEU A 79 3.77 -15.68 -37.71
CA LEU A 79 2.96 -16.38 -36.72
C LEU A 79 2.75 -15.43 -35.54
N ILE A 80 1.50 -15.27 -35.15
CA ILE A 80 1.06 -14.38 -34.07
C ILE A 80 0.53 -15.24 -32.94
N SER A 81 1.05 -15.03 -31.73
CA SER A 81 0.55 -15.68 -30.51
C SER A 81 -0.12 -14.67 -29.57
N GLN A 82 -1.03 -15.16 -28.75
CA GLN A 82 -1.68 -14.42 -27.68
C GLN A 82 -1.54 -15.20 -26.37
N ASN A 83 -1.34 -14.49 -25.25
CA ASN A 83 -1.25 -15.12 -23.94
C ASN A 83 -2.56 -15.85 -23.61
N GLY A 84 -2.47 -17.06 -23.05
CA GLY A 84 -3.65 -17.87 -22.70
C GLY A 84 -4.38 -18.52 -23.89
N SER A 85 -3.94 -18.32 -25.13
CA SER A 85 -4.57 -18.90 -26.32
C SER A 85 -3.76 -20.07 -26.89
N ALA A 86 -4.44 -21.19 -27.15
CA ALA A 86 -3.88 -22.29 -27.94
C ALA A 86 -3.99 -22.05 -29.46
N ILE A 87 -4.67 -20.99 -29.88
CA ILE A 87 -4.88 -20.65 -31.29
C ILE A 87 -3.82 -19.64 -31.70
N LEU A 88 -3.04 -20.01 -32.72
CA LEU A 88 -2.06 -19.15 -33.36
C LEU A 88 -2.62 -18.63 -34.68
N GLN A 89 -2.35 -17.37 -34.99
CA GLN A 89 -2.86 -16.69 -36.18
C GLN A 89 -1.72 -16.50 -37.18
N TRP A 90 -1.98 -16.79 -38.46
CA TRP A 90 -1.02 -16.60 -39.55
C TRP A 90 -1.35 -15.32 -40.29
N LEU A 91 -0.38 -14.42 -40.40
CA LEU A 91 -0.48 -13.19 -41.15
C LEU A 91 0.38 -13.27 -42.41
N ASP A 92 -0.23 -13.09 -43.57
CA ASP A 92 0.51 -12.90 -44.82
C ASP A 92 0.99 -11.44 -44.90
N THR A 93 2.31 -11.27 -44.98
CA THR A 93 2.95 -9.96 -44.85
C THR A 93 2.86 -9.13 -46.13
N ARG A 94 2.61 -9.76 -47.28
CA ARG A 94 2.45 -9.09 -48.57
C ARG A 94 1.04 -8.50 -48.71
N THR A 95 0.04 -9.30 -48.37
CA THR A 95 -1.37 -8.91 -48.44
C THR A 95 -1.84 -8.18 -47.18
N ARG A 96 -1.08 -8.26 -46.08
CA ARG A 96 -1.39 -7.67 -44.76
C ARG A 96 -2.71 -8.20 -44.21
N ARG A 97 -3.01 -9.47 -44.46
CA ARG A 97 -4.26 -10.13 -44.06
C ARG A 97 -3.96 -11.43 -43.35
N LEU A 98 -4.85 -11.81 -42.42
CA LEU A 98 -4.79 -13.14 -41.84
C LEU A 98 -5.02 -14.17 -42.95
N SER A 99 -4.09 -15.11 -43.07
CA SER A 99 -4.13 -16.20 -44.05
C SER A 99 -4.70 -17.49 -43.48
N GLY A 100 -4.84 -17.59 -42.16
CA GLY A 100 -5.38 -18.77 -41.48
C GLY A 100 -5.02 -18.82 -40.00
N GLN A 101 -5.40 -19.92 -39.34
CA GLN A 101 -5.09 -20.16 -37.93
C GLN A 101 -4.71 -21.62 -37.70
N THR A 102 -3.88 -21.87 -36.69
CA THR A 102 -3.51 -23.21 -36.21
C THR A 102 -3.92 -23.34 -34.75
N ALA A 103 -4.72 -24.35 -34.42
CA ALA A 103 -5.05 -24.69 -33.05
C ALA A 103 -4.05 -25.74 -32.54
N LEU A 104 -3.23 -25.37 -31.56
CA LEU A 104 -2.29 -26.28 -30.92
C LEU A 104 -3.06 -27.32 -30.08
N GLN A 105 -2.82 -28.60 -30.34
CA GLN A 105 -3.48 -29.72 -29.67
C GLN A 105 -2.70 -30.08 -28.39
N TRP A 106 -2.84 -29.25 -27.36
CA TRP A 106 -2.17 -29.47 -26.08
C TRP A 106 -2.67 -30.76 -25.40
N PRO A 107 -1.77 -31.65 -24.95
CA PRO A 107 -2.13 -32.74 -24.06
C PRO A 107 -2.81 -32.23 -22.78
N ASP A 108 -3.77 -32.98 -22.24
CA ASP A 108 -4.60 -32.54 -21.11
C ASP A 108 -3.77 -32.20 -19.86
N ASP A 109 -2.71 -32.95 -19.59
CA ASP A 109 -1.79 -32.74 -18.47
C ASP A 109 -0.90 -31.50 -18.63
N LEU A 110 -0.70 -31.04 -19.87
CA LEU A 110 0.10 -29.87 -20.21
C LEU A 110 -0.72 -28.61 -20.48
N ARG A 111 -2.05 -28.72 -20.54
CA ARG A 111 -2.94 -27.60 -20.90
C ARG A 111 -2.83 -26.40 -19.96
N LYS A 112 -2.51 -26.63 -18.68
CA LYS A 112 -2.26 -25.56 -17.69
C LYS A 112 -1.06 -24.68 -18.03
N LEU A 113 -0.15 -25.13 -18.89
CA LEU A 113 1.02 -24.35 -19.28
C LEU A 113 0.64 -23.15 -20.16
N LEU A 114 -0.55 -23.16 -20.78
CA LEU A 114 -1.09 -22.03 -21.55
C LEU A 114 -1.34 -20.78 -20.69
N ASP A 115 -1.51 -20.93 -19.37
CA ASP A 115 -1.71 -19.82 -18.44
C ASP A 115 -0.43 -19.00 -18.23
N HIS A 116 0.72 -19.46 -18.76
CA HIS A 116 2.00 -18.77 -18.68
C HIS A 116 2.32 -18.03 -19.99
N PRO A 117 3.14 -16.94 -19.92
CA PRO A 117 3.68 -16.31 -21.11
C PRO A 117 4.41 -17.33 -22.00
N MET A 118 4.17 -17.23 -23.30
CA MET A 118 4.69 -18.15 -24.30
C MET A 118 5.55 -17.42 -25.34
N THR A 119 6.71 -18.00 -25.65
CA THR A 119 7.48 -17.63 -26.83
C THR A 119 7.29 -18.70 -27.90
N VAL A 120 7.01 -18.29 -29.13
CA VAL A 120 6.75 -19.21 -30.25
C VAL A 120 7.75 -18.97 -31.36
N VAL A 121 8.22 -20.04 -32.00
CA VAL A 121 9.06 -19.96 -33.21
C VAL A 121 8.68 -21.06 -34.20
N VAL A 122 8.87 -20.77 -35.50
CA VAL A 122 8.52 -21.68 -36.59
C VAL A 122 9.80 -22.15 -37.28
N SER A 123 9.93 -23.45 -37.50
CA SER A 123 11.05 -24.01 -38.24
C SER A 123 10.90 -23.72 -39.75
N PRO A 124 11.98 -23.82 -40.55
CA PRO A 124 11.89 -23.74 -42.00
C PRO A 124 10.91 -24.75 -42.62
N GLN A 125 10.73 -25.90 -41.97
CA GLN A 125 9.80 -26.97 -42.39
C GLN A 125 8.37 -26.77 -41.85
N GLY A 126 8.12 -25.72 -41.06
CA GLY A 126 6.80 -25.37 -40.53
C GLY A 126 6.47 -25.93 -39.15
N ALA A 127 7.38 -26.67 -38.49
CA ALA A 127 7.15 -27.12 -37.12
C ALA A 127 7.13 -25.93 -36.15
N ILE A 128 6.25 -25.98 -35.16
CA ILE A 128 6.03 -24.88 -34.22
C ILE A 128 6.58 -25.28 -32.86
N ALA A 129 7.57 -24.55 -32.36
CA ALA A 129 8.09 -24.74 -31.01
C ALA A 129 7.58 -23.64 -30.07
N VAL A 130 7.24 -24.03 -28.84
CA VAL A 130 6.68 -23.16 -27.81
C VAL A 130 7.49 -23.30 -26.53
N ALA A 131 8.08 -22.20 -26.05
CA ALA A 131 8.68 -22.11 -24.74
C ALA A 131 7.68 -21.51 -23.76
N THR A 132 7.49 -22.19 -22.62
CA THR A 132 6.56 -21.76 -21.56
C THR A 132 7.39 -21.24 -20.38
N ALA A 133 7.39 -19.93 -20.18
CA ALA A 133 8.26 -19.28 -19.20
C ALA A 133 8.07 -19.86 -17.78
N GLY A 134 6.87 -19.68 -17.22
CA GLY A 134 6.48 -20.22 -15.91
C GLY A 134 6.30 -21.74 -15.89
N GLY A 135 6.07 -22.36 -17.06
CA GLY A 135 5.89 -23.79 -17.20
C GLY A 135 7.19 -24.60 -17.16
N HIS A 136 8.33 -23.94 -17.43
CA HIS A 136 9.65 -24.56 -17.50
C HIS A 136 9.70 -25.72 -18.50
N ARG A 137 9.01 -25.57 -19.63
CA ARG A 137 8.93 -26.58 -20.70
C ARG A 137 9.07 -25.94 -22.07
N VAL A 138 9.67 -26.69 -22.98
CA VAL A 138 9.55 -26.47 -24.43
C VAL A 138 8.71 -27.59 -25.01
N LEU A 139 7.77 -27.23 -25.88
CA LEU A 139 6.90 -28.15 -26.61
C LEU A 139 7.12 -27.94 -28.11
N VAL A 140 6.95 -29.00 -28.90
CA VAL A 140 6.94 -28.93 -30.37
C VAL A 140 5.64 -29.51 -30.89
N PHE A 141 5.09 -28.81 -31.87
CA PHE A 141 3.90 -29.16 -32.62
C PHE A 141 4.22 -29.18 -34.11
N GLU A 142 3.47 -29.98 -34.85
CA GLU A 142 3.43 -29.92 -36.31
C GLU A 142 2.71 -28.64 -36.78
N VAL A 143 2.86 -28.29 -38.06
CA VAL A 143 2.24 -27.08 -38.64
C VAL A 143 0.70 -27.08 -38.56
N ASP A 144 0.10 -28.27 -38.54
CA ASP A 144 -1.34 -28.50 -38.36
C ASP A 144 -1.79 -28.42 -36.88
N GLY A 145 -0.85 -28.19 -35.96
CA GLY A 145 -1.08 -28.05 -34.53
C GLY A 145 -1.05 -29.37 -33.76
N ARG A 146 -0.81 -30.52 -34.39
CA ARG A 146 -0.67 -31.79 -33.66
C ARG A 146 0.55 -31.76 -32.75
N PHE A 147 0.37 -32.16 -31.49
CA PHE A 147 1.46 -32.28 -30.54
C PHE A 147 2.46 -33.36 -30.96
N ARG A 148 3.75 -33.06 -30.84
CA ARG A 148 4.85 -33.96 -31.20
C ARG A 148 5.69 -34.36 -30.01
N ALA A 149 6.19 -33.39 -29.25
CA ALA A 149 7.15 -33.64 -28.17
C ALA A 149 7.12 -32.56 -27.09
N VAL A 150 7.57 -32.93 -25.89
CA VAL A 150 7.80 -32.00 -24.76
C VAL A 150 9.11 -32.35 -24.06
N THR A 151 9.83 -31.34 -23.60
CA THR A 151 11.03 -31.53 -22.78
C THR A 151 10.69 -32.16 -21.42
N ARG A 152 11.61 -32.97 -20.87
CA ARG A 152 11.47 -33.53 -19.52
C ARG A 152 11.35 -32.43 -18.43
N PRO A 153 10.66 -32.70 -17.31
CA PRO A 153 10.63 -31.79 -16.17
C PRO A 153 12.03 -31.47 -15.62
N GLY A 154 12.23 -30.24 -15.14
CA GLY A 154 13.45 -29.80 -14.45
C GLY A 154 14.66 -29.48 -15.35
N LEU A 155 14.51 -29.65 -16.67
CA LEU A 155 15.56 -29.36 -17.65
C LEU A 155 16.04 -27.90 -17.58
N TYR A 156 15.12 -26.98 -17.29
CA TYR A 156 15.38 -25.55 -17.13
C TYR A 156 14.82 -25.02 -15.82
N ARG A 157 15.35 -23.87 -15.39
CA ARG A 157 14.73 -22.99 -14.41
C ARG A 157 14.23 -21.75 -15.16
N PHE A 158 13.02 -21.86 -15.70
CA PHE A 158 12.42 -20.97 -16.72
C PHE A 158 13.09 -21.05 -18.09
N THR A 159 12.30 -20.81 -19.13
CA THR A 159 12.77 -20.68 -20.52
C THR A 159 11.99 -19.57 -21.21
N ASN A 160 12.70 -18.50 -21.57
CA ASN A 160 12.10 -17.28 -22.13
C ASN A 160 12.51 -17.03 -23.58
N GLY A 161 13.60 -17.65 -24.05
CA GLY A 161 14.09 -17.53 -25.41
C GLY A 161 14.10 -18.88 -26.12
N LEU A 162 13.81 -18.86 -27.42
CA LEU A 162 13.72 -20.05 -28.27
C LEU A 162 14.05 -19.67 -29.72
N TRP A 163 14.81 -20.49 -30.44
CA TRP A 163 15.01 -20.34 -31.89
C TRP A 163 15.41 -21.65 -32.56
N TRP A 164 15.12 -21.76 -33.85
CA TRP A 164 15.56 -22.88 -34.68
C TRP A 164 16.93 -22.60 -35.30
N ALA A 165 17.84 -23.56 -35.17
CA ALA A 165 19.01 -23.72 -36.03
C ALA A 165 18.70 -24.82 -37.07
N PRO A 166 19.52 -24.99 -38.14
CA PRO A 166 19.26 -26.01 -39.16
C PRO A 166 19.03 -27.42 -38.59
N ASP A 167 19.83 -27.82 -37.61
CA ASP A 167 19.85 -29.20 -37.10
C ASP A 167 19.46 -29.32 -35.61
N ALA A 168 19.03 -28.21 -34.99
CA ALA A 168 18.79 -28.14 -33.55
C ALA A 168 17.72 -27.10 -33.19
N LEU A 169 17.05 -27.33 -32.06
CA LEU A 169 16.22 -26.33 -31.39
C LEU A 169 16.97 -25.78 -30.18
N TRP A 170 17.17 -24.48 -30.11
CA TRP A 170 17.90 -23.86 -29.02
C TRP A 170 16.97 -23.09 -28.10
N THR A 171 17.27 -23.11 -26.81
CA THR A 171 16.48 -22.39 -25.80
C THR A 171 17.35 -21.86 -24.66
N THR A 172 16.83 -20.90 -23.89
CA THR A 172 17.49 -20.37 -22.70
C THR A 172 17.12 -21.17 -21.45
N ASP A 173 18.08 -21.48 -20.58
CA ASP A 173 17.84 -21.78 -19.16
C ASP A 173 17.96 -20.47 -18.37
N THR A 174 16.83 -19.75 -18.30
CA THR A 174 16.74 -18.34 -17.90
C THR A 174 17.44 -18.03 -16.59
N ASN A 175 17.15 -18.80 -15.54
CA ASN A 175 17.67 -18.52 -14.19
C ASN A 175 18.92 -19.35 -13.87
N ARG A 176 19.43 -20.15 -14.82
CA ARG A 176 20.74 -20.80 -14.71
C ARG A 176 21.76 -20.22 -15.70
N PHE A 177 21.41 -19.19 -16.46
CA PHE A 177 22.29 -18.50 -17.41
C PHE A 177 22.99 -19.45 -18.38
N ALA A 178 22.20 -20.23 -19.10
CA ALA A 178 22.72 -21.14 -20.12
C ALA A 178 21.89 -21.11 -21.40
N LEU A 179 22.51 -21.44 -22.52
CA LEU A 179 21.84 -21.84 -23.74
C LEU A 179 21.83 -23.37 -23.80
N VAL A 180 20.69 -23.95 -24.15
CA VAL A 180 20.49 -25.40 -24.23
C VAL A 180 20.11 -25.77 -25.65
N GLU A 181 20.91 -26.64 -26.25
CA GLU A 181 20.68 -27.23 -27.55
C GLU A 181 19.86 -28.50 -27.38
N LEU A 182 18.77 -28.61 -28.12
CA LEU A 182 17.87 -29.74 -28.11
C LEU A 182 17.88 -30.45 -29.45
N ASP A 183 17.78 -31.77 -29.37
CA ASP A 183 17.40 -32.58 -30.50
C ASP A 183 15.99 -32.15 -30.98
N PRO A 184 15.83 -31.76 -32.25
CA PRO A 184 14.59 -31.16 -32.73
C PRO A 184 13.43 -32.16 -32.81
N GLN A 185 13.71 -33.47 -32.74
CA GLN A 185 12.69 -34.52 -32.84
C GLN A 185 12.30 -35.05 -31.46
N THR A 186 13.28 -35.27 -30.59
CA THR A 186 13.10 -35.93 -29.28
C THR A 186 13.10 -34.95 -28.11
N LEU A 187 13.55 -33.70 -28.32
CA LEU A 187 13.75 -32.67 -27.30
C LEU A 187 14.69 -33.09 -26.16
N GLN A 188 15.57 -34.05 -26.41
CA GLN A 188 16.68 -34.37 -25.51
C GLN A 188 17.77 -33.30 -25.60
N GLU A 189 18.35 -32.95 -24.45
CA GLU A 189 19.50 -32.04 -24.39
C GLU A 189 20.70 -32.68 -25.09
N ARG A 190 21.20 -32.03 -26.14
CA ARG A 190 22.43 -32.40 -26.84
C ARG A 190 23.64 -31.68 -26.27
N ARG A 191 23.48 -30.40 -25.94
CA ARG A 191 24.55 -29.52 -25.47
C ARG A 191 24.01 -28.43 -24.57
N ARG A 192 24.85 -27.98 -23.63
CA ARG A 192 24.59 -26.80 -22.80
C ARG A 192 25.80 -25.88 -22.80
N ILE A 193 25.55 -24.62 -23.11
CA ILE A 193 26.54 -23.54 -23.08
C ILE A 193 26.27 -22.72 -21.82
N GLN A 194 27.11 -22.89 -20.82
CA GLN A 194 27.06 -22.09 -19.60
C GLN A 194 27.76 -20.76 -19.83
N PHE A 195 27.12 -19.65 -19.46
CA PHE A 195 27.72 -18.33 -19.62
C PHE A 195 28.89 -18.20 -18.61
N LYS A 196 30.09 -17.87 -19.09
CA LYS A 196 31.30 -17.85 -18.26
C LYS A 196 31.31 -16.68 -17.26
N HIS A 197 30.76 -15.54 -17.66
CA HIS A 197 30.72 -14.36 -16.81
C HIS A 197 29.52 -14.42 -15.85
N ASN A 198 29.85 -14.67 -14.58
CA ASN A 198 28.89 -14.65 -13.49
C ASN A 198 28.64 -13.19 -13.05
N GLU A 199 27.97 -12.41 -13.89
CA GLU A 199 27.52 -11.07 -13.53
C GLU A 199 26.44 -11.17 -12.45
N THR A 200 26.72 -10.65 -11.25
CA THR A 200 25.83 -10.79 -10.08
C THR A 200 24.62 -9.87 -10.11
N THR A 201 24.62 -8.85 -10.96
CA THR A 201 23.55 -7.85 -11.05
C THR A 201 22.40 -8.29 -11.94
N ALA A 202 22.69 -8.99 -13.03
CA ALA A 202 21.70 -9.64 -13.89
C ALA A 202 21.19 -10.91 -13.22
N ARG A 203 19.87 -11.16 -13.28
CA ARG A 203 19.21 -12.28 -12.60
C ARG A 203 18.47 -13.24 -13.53
N TYR A 204 18.23 -12.81 -14.76
CA TYR A 204 17.41 -13.54 -15.72
C TYR A 204 17.97 -13.38 -17.14
N LEU A 205 17.90 -14.42 -17.96
CA LEU A 205 17.95 -14.26 -19.42
C LEU A 205 16.55 -13.93 -19.96
N SER A 206 16.46 -13.27 -21.10
CA SER A 206 15.17 -13.03 -21.77
C SER A 206 15.31 -13.28 -23.26
N TRP A 207 14.87 -12.33 -24.07
CA TRP A 207 14.88 -12.35 -25.52
C TRP A 207 16.21 -12.79 -26.10
N VAL A 208 16.12 -13.56 -27.18
CA VAL A 208 17.26 -14.15 -27.87
C VAL A 208 17.04 -14.03 -29.36
N ALA A 209 18.10 -13.68 -30.10
CA ALA A 209 18.10 -13.79 -31.55
C ALA A 209 19.35 -14.54 -31.99
N PRO A 210 19.20 -15.54 -32.88
CA PRO A 210 20.35 -16.21 -33.50
C PRO A 210 21.14 -15.22 -34.32
N VAL A 211 22.45 -15.21 -34.13
CA VAL A 211 23.36 -14.45 -35.00
C VAL A 211 23.46 -15.18 -36.33
N PRO A 212 23.28 -14.51 -37.48
CA PRO A 212 23.45 -15.12 -38.79
C PRO A 212 24.88 -15.68 -38.95
N GLN A 213 24.94 -16.98 -39.19
CA GLN A 213 26.20 -17.68 -39.40
C GLN A 213 26.71 -17.42 -40.82
N ALA A 214 28.03 -17.26 -40.96
CA ALA A 214 28.71 -17.12 -42.24
C ALA A 214 29.92 -18.06 -42.26
N ASP A 215 30.17 -18.69 -43.40
CA ASP A 215 31.20 -19.73 -43.51
C ASP A 215 32.59 -19.22 -43.13
N GLY A 216 33.29 -19.98 -42.28
CA GLY A 216 34.72 -19.80 -42.00
C GLY A 216 35.12 -18.69 -41.01
N ARG A 217 34.18 -17.93 -40.41
CA ARG A 217 34.48 -16.94 -39.36
C ARG A 217 33.86 -17.31 -38.02
N LEU A 218 34.63 -17.17 -36.95
CA LEU A 218 34.15 -17.39 -35.58
C LEU A 218 33.20 -16.25 -35.19
N ARG A 219 31.89 -16.54 -35.17
CA ARG A 219 30.82 -15.59 -34.80
C ARG A 219 30.18 -16.00 -33.47
N PRO A 220 29.56 -15.05 -32.74
CA PRO A 220 28.69 -15.42 -31.65
C PRO A 220 27.55 -16.30 -32.15
N LEU A 221 27.03 -17.17 -31.28
CA LEU A 221 25.90 -18.04 -31.55
C LEU A 221 24.58 -17.25 -31.53
N ALA A 222 24.42 -16.40 -30.52
CA ALA A 222 23.20 -15.64 -30.31
C ALA A 222 23.47 -14.31 -29.59
N SER A 223 22.58 -13.35 -29.79
CA SER A 223 22.47 -12.17 -28.93
C SER A 223 21.36 -12.43 -27.91
N VAL A 224 21.62 -12.16 -26.63
CA VAL A 224 20.74 -12.51 -25.51
C VAL A 224 20.58 -11.31 -24.59
N ALA A 225 19.37 -11.04 -24.14
CA ALA A 225 19.11 -10.04 -23.12
C ALA A 225 19.40 -10.59 -21.70
N ARG A 226 20.28 -9.92 -20.95
CA ARG A 226 20.50 -10.13 -19.51
C ARG A 226 19.72 -9.08 -18.73
N MET A 227 18.73 -9.53 -17.96
CA MET A 227 17.76 -8.67 -17.30
C MET A 227 17.92 -8.65 -15.78
N ARG A 228 17.54 -7.52 -15.18
CA ARG A 228 17.45 -7.24 -13.74
C ARG A 228 16.13 -6.53 -13.43
N ASN A 229 15.90 -6.21 -12.15
CA ASN A 229 14.73 -5.48 -11.69
C ASN A 229 13.39 -6.08 -12.18
N GLY A 230 13.18 -7.38 -11.93
CA GLY A 230 11.95 -8.06 -12.35
C GLY A 230 11.78 -8.15 -13.88
N MET A 231 12.88 -8.36 -14.62
CA MET A 231 12.89 -8.45 -16.09
C MET A 231 12.55 -7.16 -16.84
N GLN A 232 12.72 -5.99 -16.22
CA GLN A 232 12.42 -4.70 -16.87
C GLN A 232 13.66 -4.05 -17.50
N VAL A 233 14.75 -3.97 -16.74
CA VAL A 233 15.99 -3.28 -17.16
C VAL A 233 17.02 -4.33 -17.51
N GLY A 234 17.80 -4.12 -18.56
CA GLY A 234 18.81 -5.09 -18.95
C GLY A 234 19.76 -4.60 -20.03
N ARG A 235 20.74 -5.45 -20.32
CA ARG A 235 21.73 -5.25 -21.38
C ARG A 235 21.67 -6.41 -22.36
N ILE A 236 22.18 -6.20 -23.56
CA ILE A 236 22.30 -7.27 -24.56
C ILE A 236 23.74 -7.75 -24.59
N VAL A 237 23.92 -9.07 -24.61
CA VAL A 237 25.23 -9.72 -24.76
C VAL A 237 25.22 -10.61 -25.98
N ASN A 238 26.29 -10.59 -26.75
CA ASN A 238 26.59 -11.62 -27.73
C ASN A 238 27.25 -12.79 -27.01
N VAL A 239 26.83 -14.02 -27.31
CA VAL A 239 27.29 -15.24 -26.63
C VAL A 239 27.94 -16.17 -27.63
N TRP A 240 29.15 -16.64 -27.36
CA TRP A 240 29.90 -17.55 -28.22
C TRP A 240 29.66 -19.02 -27.85
N PRO A 241 29.99 -19.97 -28.75
CA PRO A 241 29.79 -21.40 -28.52
C PRO A 241 30.48 -21.94 -27.25
N ASP A 242 31.54 -21.29 -26.77
CA ASP A 242 32.27 -21.66 -25.57
C ASP A 242 31.72 -21.00 -24.29
N GLY A 243 30.68 -20.17 -24.41
CA GLY A 243 30.05 -19.46 -23.31
C GLY A 243 30.69 -18.11 -22.96
N ASP A 244 31.70 -17.68 -23.72
CA ASP A 244 32.16 -16.29 -23.62
C ASP A 244 31.05 -15.35 -24.06
N GLU A 245 31.02 -14.18 -23.42
CA GLU A 245 30.02 -13.18 -23.70
C GLU A 245 30.63 -11.80 -23.84
N GLN A 246 29.98 -10.96 -24.63
CA GLN A 246 30.41 -9.59 -24.85
C GLN A 246 29.21 -8.67 -24.91
N THR A 247 29.23 -7.64 -24.07
CA THR A 247 28.12 -6.69 -23.92
C THR A 247 28.07 -5.68 -25.07
N LEU A 248 26.86 -5.35 -25.53
CA LEU A 248 26.60 -4.27 -26.48
C LEU A 248 26.53 -2.92 -25.75
N PRO A 249 26.93 -1.80 -26.40
CA PRO A 249 26.94 -0.48 -25.79
C PRO A 249 25.53 0.11 -25.68
N LEU A 250 24.76 -0.38 -24.71
CA LEU A 250 23.45 0.15 -24.31
C LEU A 250 23.56 0.97 -23.01
N PRO A 251 22.70 1.97 -22.79
CA PRO A 251 22.59 2.63 -21.50
C PRO A 251 22.26 1.65 -20.37
N ASP A 252 22.73 1.93 -19.14
CA ASP A 252 22.51 1.06 -17.98
C ASP A 252 21.03 0.92 -17.57
N ASP A 253 20.20 1.88 -17.97
CA ASP A 253 18.75 1.93 -17.73
C ASP A 253 17.92 1.43 -18.93
N ALA A 254 18.57 0.87 -19.96
CA ALA A 254 17.89 0.30 -21.12
C ALA A 254 16.87 -0.78 -20.69
N GLN A 255 15.75 -0.85 -21.42
CA GLN A 255 14.69 -1.83 -21.18
C GLN A 255 14.44 -2.65 -22.45
N PRO A 256 15.28 -3.66 -22.76
CA PRO A 256 15.08 -4.48 -23.96
C PRO A 256 13.73 -5.19 -23.94
N GLN A 257 12.88 -4.90 -24.92
CA GLN A 257 11.54 -5.50 -25.07
C GLN A 257 11.50 -6.63 -26.10
N ASP A 258 12.37 -6.58 -27.10
CA ASP A 258 12.59 -7.65 -28.07
C ASP A 258 13.87 -7.38 -28.87
N LEU A 259 14.38 -8.38 -29.58
CA LEU A 259 15.55 -8.25 -30.44
C LEU A 259 15.52 -9.24 -31.61
N ALA A 260 15.98 -8.78 -32.77
CA ALA A 260 16.02 -9.60 -33.99
C ALA A 260 17.20 -9.23 -34.87
N TRP A 261 17.86 -10.23 -35.44
CA TRP A 261 18.87 -10.02 -36.47
C TRP A 261 18.22 -9.85 -37.84
N ARG A 262 18.68 -8.83 -38.57
CA ARG A 262 18.35 -8.59 -39.97
C ARG A 262 19.66 -8.49 -40.75
N HIS A 263 20.01 -9.55 -41.46
CA HIS A 263 21.34 -9.70 -42.06
C HIS A 263 22.43 -9.41 -41.00
N ASP A 264 23.43 -8.58 -41.29
CA ASP A 264 24.51 -8.25 -40.36
C ASP A 264 24.16 -7.09 -39.38
N THR A 265 22.88 -6.76 -39.19
CA THR A 265 22.42 -5.75 -38.22
C THR A 265 21.49 -6.34 -37.18
N LEU A 266 21.81 -6.14 -35.90
CA LEU A 266 20.92 -6.43 -34.79
C LEU A 266 20.00 -5.24 -34.52
N LEU A 267 18.70 -5.52 -34.42
CA LEU A 267 17.67 -4.58 -33.98
C LEU A 267 17.29 -4.88 -32.54
N VAL A 268 17.21 -3.85 -31.70
CA VAL A 268 16.82 -3.96 -30.28
C VAL A 268 15.73 -2.95 -29.97
N VAL A 269 14.57 -3.43 -29.50
CA VAL A 269 13.49 -2.55 -29.04
C VAL A 269 13.82 -2.10 -27.62
N ASP A 270 14.05 -0.80 -27.42
CA ASP A 270 14.33 -0.22 -26.11
C ASP A 270 13.08 0.46 -25.52
N GLY A 271 12.46 -0.21 -24.56
CA GLY A 271 11.27 0.27 -23.84
C GLY A 271 11.51 1.49 -22.96
N ALA A 272 12.76 1.84 -22.63
CA ALA A 272 13.06 3.02 -21.83
C ALA A 272 12.87 4.32 -22.62
N THR A 273 13.15 4.26 -23.93
CA THR A 273 13.17 5.41 -24.85
C THR A 273 12.19 5.28 -26.02
N TRP A 274 11.55 4.11 -26.17
CA TRP A 274 10.68 3.73 -27.28
C TRP A 274 11.35 3.84 -28.65
N ARG A 275 12.64 3.48 -28.70
CA ARG A 275 13.45 3.48 -29.91
C ARG A 275 13.78 2.05 -30.33
N VAL A 276 13.97 1.85 -31.62
CA VAL A 276 14.53 0.60 -32.16
C VAL A 276 16.00 0.86 -32.46
N ARG A 277 16.89 0.42 -31.56
CA ARG A 277 18.33 0.64 -31.68
C ARG A 277 18.94 -0.34 -32.67
N ARG A 278 20.03 0.06 -33.32
CA ARG A 278 20.78 -0.75 -34.30
C ARG A 278 22.20 -0.99 -33.86
N PHE A 279 22.66 -2.21 -34.05
CA PHE A 279 24.06 -2.58 -33.84
C PHE A 279 24.58 -3.38 -35.02
N GLY A 280 25.79 -3.08 -35.47
CA GLY A 280 26.50 -3.89 -36.45
C GLY A 280 26.97 -5.23 -35.86
N LEU A 281 27.44 -6.12 -36.73
CA LEU A 281 28.03 -7.40 -36.32
C LEU A 281 29.22 -7.20 -35.37
N ASP A 282 30.02 -6.15 -35.60
CA ASP A 282 31.19 -5.81 -34.80
C ASP A 282 30.83 -5.01 -33.53
N ARG A 283 29.52 -4.86 -33.26
CA ARG A 283 28.89 -4.24 -32.09
C ARG A 283 28.92 -2.72 -32.08
N GLU A 284 29.32 -2.06 -33.17
CA GLU A 284 29.19 -0.62 -33.25
C GLU A 284 27.72 -0.21 -33.20
N ALA A 285 27.43 0.81 -32.39
CA ALA A 285 26.12 1.45 -32.40
C ALA A 285 25.93 2.19 -33.72
N LEU A 286 24.87 1.84 -34.44
CA LEU A 286 24.44 2.49 -35.67
C LEU A 286 23.29 3.47 -35.36
N PRO A 287 22.94 4.39 -36.27
CA PRO A 287 21.74 5.21 -36.12
C PRO A 287 20.49 4.36 -35.87
N ASP A 288 19.57 4.86 -35.05
CA ASP A 288 18.32 4.17 -34.72
C ASP A 288 17.56 3.73 -35.99
N PHE A 289 16.90 2.58 -35.94
CA PHE A 289 16.10 2.04 -37.04
C PHE A 289 14.78 2.80 -37.20
N GLY A 290 14.33 2.91 -38.45
CA GLY A 290 13.14 3.66 -38.84
C GLY A 290 13.51 4.95 -39.54
N ASP A 291 12.70 5.36 -40.51
CA ASP A 291 12.81 6.69 -41.13
C ASP A 291 12.51 7.81 -40.08
N PRO A 292 12.84 9.08 -40.39
CA PRO A 292 12.58 10.18 -39.47
C PRO A 292 11.11 10.29 -39.04
N HIS A 293 10.16 9.85 -39.87
CA HIS A 293 8.74 9.88 -39.56
C HIS A 293 8.37 8.85 -38.49
N ALA A 294 8.81 7.60 -38.65
CA ALA A 294 8.58 6.52 -37.69
C ALA A 294 9.22 6.84 -36.33
N GLN A 295 10.45 7.36 -36.34
CA GLN A 295 11.15 7.79 -35.14
C GLN A 295 10.41 8.93 -34.42
N ALA A 296 9.96 9.95 -35.17
CA ALA A 296 9.22 11.07 -34.61
C ALA A 296 7.87 10.64 -34.00
N GLU A 297 7.18 9.68 -34.62
CA GLU A 297 5.92 9.16 -34.10
C GLU A 297 6.11 8.35 -32.80
N LEU A 298 7.14 7.49 -32.73
CA LEU A 298 7.50 6.80 -31.50
C LEU A 298 7.87 7.79 -30.38
N ALA A 299 8.65 8.83 -30.70
CA ALA A 299 9.00 9.88 -29.76
C ALA A 299 7.78 10.66 -29.27
N ALA A 300 6.81 10.95 -30.15
CA ALA A 300 5.57 11.62 -29.79
C ALA A 300 4.70 10.77 -28.86
N LEU A 301 4.60 9.45 -29.13
CA LEU A 301 3.92 8.51 -28.25
C LEU A 301 4.58 8.46 -26.87
N TYR A 302 5.91 8.42 -26.82
CA TYR A 302 6.68 8.42 -25.58
C TYR A 302 6.48 9.71 -24.77
N ALA A 303 6.56 10.87 -25.43
CA ALA A 303 6.29 12.15 -24.79
C ALA A 303 4.86 12.24 -24.23
N LYS A 304 3.88 11.69 -24.97
CA LYS A 304 2.48 11.60 -24.51
C LYS A 304 2.36 10.74 -23.25
N ARG A 305 3.03 9.59 -23.22
CA ARG A 305 3.09 8.70 -22.04
C ARG A 305 3.70 9.43 -20.84
N GLN A 306 4.84 10.09 -21.02
CA GLN A 306 5.47 10.88 -19.96
C GLN A 306 4.55 12.00 -19.45
N GLY A 307 3.79 12.65 -20.34
CA GLY A 307 2.78 13.65 -19.98
C GLY A 307 1.73 13.09 -19.03
N PHE A 308 1.20 11.89 -19.31
CA PHE A 308 0.24 11.24 -18.43
C PHE A 308 0.86 10.77 -17.10
N ASP A 309 2.09 10.24 -17.11
CA ASP A 309 2.77 9.85 -15.87
C ASP A 309 3.03 11.07 -14.97
N ARG A 310 3.38 12.23 -15.55
CA ARG A 310 3.48 13.50 -14.80
C ARG A 310 2.13 13.92 -14.25
N LEU A 311 1.07 13.92 -15.09
CA LEU A 311 -0.28 14.30 -14.65
C LEU A 311 -0.79 13.41 -13.51
N TYR A 312 -0.52 12.10 -13.57
CA TYR A 312 -0.79 11.16 -12.49
C TYR A 312 -0.11 11.62 -11.18
N LEU A 313 1.20 11.86 -11.21
CA LEU A 313 1.95 12.26 -10.02
C LEU A 313 1.48 13.62 -9.47
N TRP A 314 1.23 14.60 -10.33
CA TRP A 314 0.75 15.92 -9.93
C TRP A 314 -0.67 15.87 -9.37
N GLY A 315 -1.58 15.12 -10.01
CA GLY A 315 -2.95 14.93 -9.55
C GLY A 315 -3.01 14.26 -8.19
N LEU A 316 -2.20 13.21 -7.98
CA LEU A 316 -2.10 12.54 -6.68
C LEU A 316 -1.57 13.48 -5.59
N ARG A 317 -0.45 14.17 -5.84
CA ARG A 317 0.14 15.12 -4.89
C ARG A 317 -0.81 16.27 -4.57
N GLY A 318 -1.44 16.86 -5.59
CA GLY A 318 -2.42 17.93 -5.45
C GLY A 318 -3.68 17.49 -4.68
N GLY A 319 -4.16 16.27 -4.94
CA GLY A 319 -5.27 15.66 -4.21
C GLY A 319 -5.01 15.56 -2.71
N VAL A 320 -3.85 14.98 -2.35
CA VAL A 320 -3.40 14.86 -0.95
C VAL A 320 -3.23 16.23 -0.30
N ALA A 321 -2.51 17.15 -0.95
CA ALA A 321 -2.28 18.49 -0.42
C ALA A 321 -3.59 19.26 -0.19
N GLY A 322 -4.52 19.21 -1.14
CA GLY A 322 -5.82 19.86 -1.01
C GLY A 322 -6.68 19.28 0.12
N LEU A 323 -6.54 17.99 0.42
CA LEU A 323 -7.26 17.34 1.52
C LEU A 323 -6.69 17.80 2.87
N VAL A 324 -5.36 17.89 2.98
CA VAL A 324 -4.68 18.46 4.15
C VAL A 324 -5.10 19.92 4.37
N LEU A 325 -5.09 20.76 3.33
CA LEU A 325 -5.50 22.16 3.43
C LEU A 325 -6.97 22.31 3.84
N ALA A 326 -7.87 21.48 3.32
CA ALA A 326 -9.27 21.48 3.72
C ALA A 326 -9.45 21.15 5.20
N LEU A 327 -8.70 20.18 5.73
CA LEU A 327 -8.71 19.84 7.15
C LEU A 327 -8.19 21.00 8.02
N VAL A 328 -7.13 21.68 7.58
CA VAL A 328 -6.60 22.88 8.27
C VAL A 328 -7.61 24.01 8.27
N ALA A 329 -8.27 24.28 7.14
CA ALA A 329 -9.29 25.32 7.02
C ALA A 329 -10.50 25.04 7.92
N LEU A 330 -10.99 23.79 7.95
CA LEU A 330 -12.06 23.37 8.86
C LEU A 330 -11.66 23.53 10.33
N ALA A 331 -10.42 23.21 10.68
CA ALA A 331 -9.90 23.40 12.03
C ALA A 331 -9.83 24.90 12.41
N TRP A 332 -9.40 25.76 11.47
CA TRP A 332 -9.30 27.20 11.67
C TRP A 332 -10.69 27.87 11.75
N GLN A 333 -11.63 27.55 10.86
CA GLN A 333 -12.99 28.08 10.92
C GLN A 333 -13.68 27.72 12.25
N GLY A 334 -13.44 26.50 12.74
CA GLY A 334 -13.86 26.08 14.08
C GLY A 334 -13.17 26.84 15.22
N GLN A 335 -12.03 27.49 15.01
CA GLN A 335 -11.35 28.31 16.02
C GLN A 335 -11.89 29.76 16.05
N LEU A 336 -12.18 30.33 14.87
CA LEU A 336 -12.69 31.71 14.75
C LEU A 336 -14.10 31.85 15.35
N THR A 337 -15.01 30.94 15.01
CA THR A 337 -16.39 30.90 15.56
C THR A 337 -16.45 30.71 17.08
N ARG A 338 -15.41 30.12 17.68
CA ARG A 338 -15.33 29.89 19.13
C ARG A 338 -14.78 31.09 19.91
N SER A 339 -14.01 31.96 19.26
CA SER A 339 -13.35 33.11 19.90
C SER A 339 -14.31 34.27 20.23
N SER A 340 -15.47 34.35 19.57
CA SER A 340 -16.55 35.31 19.89
C SER A 340 -17.33 34.89 21.13
N ARG A 341 -17.65 33.61 21.31
CA ARG A 341 -18.41 33.09 22.47
C ARG A 341 -17.61 33.02 23.77
N ALA A 342 -16.30 32.77 23.68
CA ALA A 342 -15.41 32.74 24.86
C ALA A 342 -15.33 34.09 25.61
N ARG A 343 -15.69 35.22 24.96
CA ARG A 343 -15.72 36.53 25.61
C ARG A 343 -16.91 36.70 26.58
N ALA A 344 -18.03 36.02 26.35
CA ALA A 344 -19.23 36.12 27.19
C ALA A 344 -19.11 35.35 28.53
N MET A 345 -18.34 34.26 28.57
CA MET A 345 -18.16 33.42 29.78
C MET A 345 -16.95 33.78 30.65
N ARG A 346 -16.25 34.89 30.37
CA ARG A 346 -15.08 35.33 31.16
C ARG A 346 -15.30 35.37 32.69
N PRO A 347 -16.47 35.76 33.25
CA PRO A 347 -16.68 35.78 34.69
C PRO A 347 -16.65 34.38 35.34
N LEU A 348 -17.26 33.38 34.69
CA LEU A 348 -17.30 31.98 35.16
C LEU A 348 -15.93 31.29 35.09
N LEU A 349 -15.06 31.76 34.20
CA LEU A 349 -13.72 31.22 34.01
C LEU A 349 -12.72 31.74 35.06
N ALA A 350 -13.00 32.89 35.67
CA ALA A 350 -12.12 33.51 36.65
C ALA A 350 -12.08 32.77 38.00
N THR A 351 -13.11 31.95 38.30
CA THR A 351 -13.24 31.21 39.57
C THR A 351 -12.74 29.77 39.49
N LEU A 352 -12.29 29.31 38.31
CA LEU A 352 -11.78 27.96 38.09
C LEU A 352 -10.39 27.77 38.72
N GLY A 353 -10.18 26.60 39.31
CA GLY A 353 -8.83 26.16 39.68
C GLY A 353 -7.94 25.88 38.46
N THR A 354 -8.47 25.24 37.42
CA THR A 354 -7.72 24.94 36.19
C THR A 354 -7.31 26.22 35.44
N PRO A 355 -6.03 26.40 35.06
CA PRO A 355 -5.58 27.57 34.31
C PRO A 355 -6.20 27.59 32.90
N VAL A 356 -6.83 28.71 32.54
CA VAL A 356 -7.37 28.93 31.20
C VAL A 356 -6.25 29.46 30.29
N LEU A 357 -5.78 28.61 29.38
CA LEU A 357 -4.72 28.98 28.45
C LEU A 357 -5.26 29.88 27.33
N ASP A 358 -4.54 30.95 27.03
CA ASP A 358 -4.77 31.76 25.84
C ASP A 358 -4.25 31.07 24.56
N GLY A 359 -4.53 31.66 23.40
CA GLY A 359 -4.14 31.08 22.10
C GLY A 359 -2.62 30.81 21.97
N PRO A 360 -1.75 31.79 22.26
CA PRO A 360 -0.30 31.62 22.18
C PRO A 360 0.25 30.59 23.19
N ALA A 361 -0.17 30.63 24.45
CA ALA A 361 0.28 29.66 25.45
C ALA A 361 -0.21 28.25 25.09
N LEU A 362 -1.45 28.12 24.63
CA LEU A 362 -1.99 26.84 24.17
C LEU A 362 -1.18 26.27 23.00
N ARG A 363 -0.79 27.08 22.01
CA ARG A 363 0.05 26.63 20.89
C ARG A 363 1.42 26.15 21.37
N LYS A 364 2.06 26.88 22.28
CA LYS A 364 3.37 26.50 22.86
C LYS A 364 3.29 25.19 23.63
N VAL A 365 2.24 25.02 24.44
CA VAL A 365 1.98 23.81 25.23
C VAL A 365 1.59 22.63 24.34
N ALA A 366 0.76 22.86 23.32
CA ALA A 366 0.36 21.84 22.34
C ALA A 366 1.53 21.37 21.47
N LEU A 367 2.41 22.28 21.03
CA LEU A 367 3.61 21.92 20.26
C LEU A 367 4.56 21.05 21.08
N ARG A 368 4.80 21.42 22.35
CA ARG A 368 5.59 20.61 23.29
C ARG A 368 4.98 19.23 23.52
N ALA A 369 3.65 19.15 23.62
CA ALA A 369 2.93 17.88 23.77
C ALA A 369 2.91 17.03 22.48
N ALA A 370 2.94 17.67 21.30
CA ALA A 370 2.88 17.03 20.00
C ALA A 370 4.24 16.60 19.43
N TRP A 371 5.35 17.17 19.93
CA TRP A 371 6.71 16.88 19.44
C TRP A 371 7.04 15.38 19.27
N PRO A 372 6.75 14.49 20.23
CA PRO A 372 7.02 13.05 20.07
C PRO A 372 6.23 12.41 18.92
N TRP A 373 5.02 12.92 18.66
CA TRP A 373 4.19 12.47 17.53
C TRP A 373 4.69 13.02 16.19
N LEU A 374 5.22 14.24 16.18
CA LEU A 374 5.89 14.79 14.99
C LEU A 374 7.14 14.00 14.64
N LEU A 375 7.94 13.61 15.65
CA LEU A 375 9.07 12.70 15.45
C LEU A 375 8.64 11.34 14.89
N LEU A 376 7.46 10.83 15.26
CA LEU A 376 6.93 9.57 14.73
C LEU A 376 6.58 9.70 13.24
N LEU A 377 6.04 10.84 12.84
CA LEU A 377 5.76 11.13 11.44
C LEU A 377 7.06 11.26 10.62
N VAL A 378 8.08 11.92 11.17
CA VAL A 378 9.42 12.00 10.55
C VAL A 378 10.03 10.59 10.42
N TRP A 379 9.89 9.76 11.46
CA TRP A 379 10.35 8.37 11.44
C TRP A 379 9.63 7.55 10.35
N LEU A 380 8.31 7.69 10.21
CA LEU A 380 7.54 7.02 9.15
C LEU A 380 7.98 7.47 7.74
N ALA A 381 8.30 8.75 7.56
CA ALA A 381 8.83 9.26 6.31
C ALA A 381 10.22 8.67 6.00
N ALA A 382 11.10 8.59 7.01
CA ALA A 382 12.41 7.96 6.88
C ALA A 382 12.30 6.47 6.55
N TRP A 383 11.35 5.76 7.17
CA TRP A 383 11.05 4.36 6.87
C TRP A 383 10.61 4.15 5.41
N GLN A 384 9.74 5.02 4.90
CA GLN A 384 9.34 4.97 3.49
C GLN A 384 10.48 5.28 2.53
N ALA A 385 11.37 6.21 2.88
CA ALA A 385 12.55 6.52 2.08
C ALA A 385 13.51 5.31 2.05
N LEU A 386 13.70 4.61 3.18
CA LEU A 386 14.48 3.39 3.26
C LEU A 386 13.89 2.28 2.36
N ILE A 387 12.57 2.06 2.39
CA ILE A 387 11.93 1.06 1.53
C ILE A 387 12.20 1.36 0.05
N ARG A 388 12.04 2.63 -0.37
CA ARG A 388 12.30 3.02 -1.76
C ARG A 388 13.76 2.86 -2.17
N HIS A 389 14.69 3.19 -1.29
CA HIS A 389 16.11 2.96 -1.52
C HIS A 389 16.41 1.46 -1.62
N TRP A 390 15.78 0.64 -0.77
CA TRP A 390 15.94 -0.82 -0.80
C TRP A 390 15.39 -1.44 -2.11
N GLU A 391 14.28 -0.92 -2.62
CA GLU A 391 13.72 -1.33 -3.91
C GLU A 391 14.60 -0.89 -5.09
N GLY A 392 15.25 0.28 -5.01
CA GLY A 392 16.13 0.80 -6.07
C GLY A 392 17.55 0.21 -6.10
N ASP A 393 18.15 -0.08 -4.94
CA ASP A 393 19.59 -0.38 -4.83
C ASP A 393 19.94 -1.85 -4.50
N THR A 394 18.96 -2.76 -4.48
CA THR A 394 19.24 -4.21 -4.35
C THR A 394 19.97 -4.83 -5.57
N ALA A 395 20.38 -4.01 -6.53
CA ALA A 395 21.27 -4.36 -7.63
C ALA A 395 22.77 -4.32 -7.26
N GLY A 396 23.19 -3.71 -6.15
CA GLY A 396 24.59 -3.72 -5.69
C GLY A 396 24.90 -4.90 -4.78
N ASP A 397 25.59 -5.91 -5.30
CA ASP A 397 25.92 -7.18 -4.61
C ASP A 397 27.06 -7.07 -3.58
N SER A 398 27.17 -5.94 -2.87
CA SER A 398 28.05 -5.91 -1.70
C SER A 398 27.26 -6.35 -0.49
N ASP A 399 27.71 -7.42 0.17
CA ASP A 399 27.20 -7.80 1.49
C ASP A 399 27.23 -6.61 2.47
N LYS A 400 28.14 -5.66 2.24
CA LYS A 400 28.20 -4.36 2.93
C LYS A 400 26.93 -3.52 2.76
N ALA A 401 26.36 -3.41 1.56
CA ALA A 401 25.12 -2.67 1.33
C ALA A 401 23.91 -3.37 1.98
N ARG A 402 23.89 -4.71 1.97
CA ARG A 402 22.86 -5.50 2.68
C ARG A 402 22.99 -5.33 4.19
N MET A 403 24.20 -5.42 4.74
CA MET A 403 24.45 -5.18 6.17
C MET A 403 24.12 -3.76 6.58
N ALA A 404 24.46 -2.76 5.76
CA ALA A 404 24.09 -1.36 6.01
C ALA A 404 22.57 -1.17 6.03
N THR A 405 21.85 -1.81 5.09
CA THR A 405 20.38 -1.77 5.04
C THR A 405 19.75 -2.44 6.27
N TRP A 406 20.26 -3.61 6.68
CA TRP A 406 19.82 -4.28 7.90
C TRP A 406 20.12 -3.46 9.15
N ALA A 407 21.32 -2.86 9.24
CA ALA A 407 21.67 -1.96 10.33
C ALA A 407 20.74 -0.75 10.39
N LEU A 408 20.36 -0.17 9.24
CA LEU A 408 19.41 0.94 9.18
C LEU A 408 17.99 0.50 9.57
N PHE A 409 17.56 -0.69 9.15
CA PHE A 409 16.28 -1.29 9.56
C PHE A 409 16.21 -1.48 11.08
N PHE A 410 17.23 -2.13 11.68
CA PHE A 410 17.29 -2.34 13.12
C PHE A 410 17.44 -1.02 13.89
N GLY A 411 18.19 -0.06 13.34
CA GLY A 411 18.30 1.30 13.86
C GLY A 411 16.95 2.03 13.89
N LEU A 412 16.17 1.93 12.81
CA LEU A 412 14.82 2.49 12.75
C LEU A 412 13.88 1.75 13.72
N LEU A 413 13.95 0.43 13.84
CA LEU A 413 13.13 -0.32 14.79
C LEU A 413 13.44 0.05 16.25
N ALA A 414 14.73 0.14 16.60
CA ALA A 414 15.16 0.63 17.91
C ALA A 414 14.70 2.08 18.15
N GLY A 415 14.79 2.93 17.11
CA GLY A 415 14.26 4.29 17.12
C GLY A 415 12.76 4.34 17.40
N LEU A 416 11.96 3.46 16.81
CA LEU A 416 10.51 3.35 17.08
C LEU A 416 10.26 2.97 18.55
N VAL A 417 10.96 1.97 19.08
CA VAL A 417 10.82 1.55 20.48
C VAL A 417 11.20 2.70 21.44
N ALA A 418 12.32 3.38 21.19
CA ALA A 418 12.75 4.54 21.96
C ALA A 418 11.74 5.68 21.88
N LEU A 419 11.16 5.91 20.69
CA LEU A 419 10.16 6.95 20.49
C LEU A 419 8.84 6.63 21.19
N LEU A 420 8.38 5.39 21.14
CA LEU A 420 7.20 4.93 21.90
C LEU A 420 7.44 5.07 23.42
N HIS A 421 8.66 4.78 23.88
CA HIS A 421 9.05 5.00 25.27
C HIS A 421 9.05 6.49 25.63
N GLU A 422 9.55 7.38 24.77
CA GLU A 422 9.54 8.82 25.01
C GLU A 422 8.12 9.41 24.93
N VAL A 423 7.26 8.95 24.00
CA VAL A 423 5.83 9.29 23.98
C VAL A 423 5.19 8.91 25.32
N ARG A 424 5.47 7.71 25.82
CA ARG A 424 4.99 7.24 27.12
C ARG A 424 5.51 8.11 28.28
N ARG A 425 6.80 8.42 28.30
CA ARG A 425 7.42 9.26 29.33
C ARG A 425 6.86 10.69 29.31
N GLN A 426 6.66 11.26 28.13
CA GLN A 426 6.11 12.60 27.93
C GLN A 426 4.65 12.67 28.36
N THR A 427 3.82 11.70 27.98
CA THR A 427 2.42 11.67 28.44
C THR A 427 2.31 11.61 29.96
N LYS A 428 3.21 10.87 30.64
CA LYS A 428 3.31 10.89 32.12
C LYS A 428 3.68 12.28 32.65
N ARG A 429 4.77 12.87 32.14
CA ARG A 429 5.23 14.22 32.51
C ARG A 429 4.16 15.28 32.32
N LEU A 430 3.43 15.22 31.20
CA LEU A 430 2.33 16.14 30.91
C LEU A 430 1.21 16.04 31.93
N ALA A 431 0.84 14.84 32.37
CA ALA A 431 -0.24 14.67 33.34
C ALA A 431 0.10 15.19 34.75
N GLU A 432 1.37 15.12 35.12
CA GLU A 432 1.89 15.59 36.42
C GLU A 432 2.25 17.08 36.41
N ALA A 433 2.48 17.65 35.22
CA ALA A 433 2.91 19.03 35.05
C ALA A 433 1.76 20.04 35.24
N PRO A 434 1.88 21.00 36.19
CA PRO A 434 0.88 22.06 36.35
C PRO A 434 0.70 22.92 35.10
N TRP A 435 1.77 23.16 34.32
CA TRP A 435 1.71 23.95 33.09
C TRP A 435 0.92 23.27 31.95
N ALA A 436 0.74 21.96 32.01
CA ALA A 436 0.03 21.18 31.00
C ALA A 436 -1.44 20.93 31.39
N GLU A 437 -1.83 21.25 32.62
CA GLU A 437 -3.19 21.07 33.14
C GLU A 437 -4.26 21.73 32.25
N GLY A 438 -4.03 22.99 31.85
CA GLY A 438 -4.94 23.71 30.97
C GLY A 438 -5.10 23.07 29.58
N LEU A 439 -4.07 22.38 29.07
CA LEU A 439 -4.17 21.61 27.82
C LEU A 439 -4.96 20.32 28.03
N LEU A 440 -4.73 19.62 29.14
CA LEU A 440 -5.35 18.32 29.44
C LEU A 440 -6.83 18.46 29.78
N ASN A 441 -7.22 19.56 30.43
CA ASN A 441 -8.61 19.91 30.75
C ASN A 441 -9.26 20.81 29.70
N LEU A 442 -8.57 21.13 28.60
CA LEU A 442 -9.05 22.07 27.57
C LEU A 442 -10.44 21.71 27.06
N LEU A 443 -10.76 20.42 26.91
CA LEU A 443 -12.08 19.97 26.46
C LEU A 443 -13.17 20.26 27.51
N ALA A 444 -12.92 20.01 28.80
CA ALA A 444 -13.87 20.30 29.88
C ALA A 444 -14.11 21.81 30.01
N VAL A 445 -13.03 22.60 29.96
CA VAL A 445 -13.10 24.07 29.98
C VAL A 445 -13.84 24.59 28.73
N ARG A 446 -13.59 24.03 27.55
CA ARG A 446 -14.32 24.39 26.33
C ARG A 446 -15.81 24.04 26.41
N TRP A 447 -16.18 22.95 27.06
CA TRP A 447 -17.59 22.61 27.26
C TRP A 447 -18.26 23.56 28.23
N LEU A 448 -17.58 23.94 29.32
CA LEU A 448 -18.04 25.00 30.21
C LEU A 448 -18.28 26.32 29.46
N GLN A 449 -17.46 26.62 28.44
CA GLN A 449 -17.60 27.78 27.56
C GLN A 449 -18.62 27.64 26.41
N THR A 450 -19.29 26.51 26.26
CA THR A 450 -20.17 26.29 25.08
C THR A 450 -21.48 25.60 25.41
N ASP A 451 -21.76 25.32 26.69
CA ASP A 451 -22.98 24.62 27.08
C ASP A 451 -23.99 25.55 27.76
N ASP A 452 -24.93 26.06 26.96
CA ASP A 452 -26.02 26.91 27.44
C ASP A 452 -26.91 26.16 28.47
N ALA A 453 -26.98 24.84 28.36
CA ALA A 453 -27.71 23.99 29.30
C ALA A 453 -27.12 24.05 30.72
N LEU A 454 -25.80 24.25 30.87
CA LEU A 454 -25.19 24.36 32.18
C LEU A 454 -25.55 25.70 32.84
N ALA A 455 -25.57 26.79 32.08
CA ALA A 455 -25.96 28.11 32.59
C ALA A 455 -27.40 28.11 33.14
N GLN A 456 -28.31 27.34 32.51
CA GLN A 456 -29.69 27.15 32.98
C GLN A 456 -29.79 26.24 34.21
N LEU A 457 -28.80 25.36 34.42
CA LEU A 457 -28.78 24.45 35.56
C LEU A 457 -28.24 25.12 36.83
N LEU A 458 -27.33 26.08 36.70
CA LEU A 458 -26.73 26.79 37.84
C LEU A 458 -27.75 27.66 38.58
N GLU A 459 -27.77 27.56 39.91
CA GLU A 459 -28.65 28.40 40.75
C GLU A 459 -28.10 29.83 40.87
N PRO A 460 -28.95 30.84 41.14
CA PRO A 460 -28.47 32.20 41.41
C PRO A 460 -27.43 32.23 42.52
N GLY A 461 -26.25 32.79 42.21
CA GLY A 461 -25.10 32.87 43.12
C GLY A 461 -24.25 31.59 43.23
N GLU A 462 -24.60 30.50 42.55
CA GLU A 462 -23.77 29.28 42.48
C GLU A 462 -22.56 29.50 41.59
N GLN A 463 -21.36 29.18 42.09
CA GLN A 463 -20.11 29.40 41.37
C GLN A 463 -19.41 28.09 41.00
N VAL A 464 -18.92 27.99 39.77
CA VAL A 464 -18.11 26.85 39.33
C VAL A 464 -16.71 26.97 39.91
N ARG A 465 -16.27 25.92 40.62
CA ARG A 465 -14.96 25.83 41.28
C ARG A 465 -13.97 25.00 40.47
N GLU A 466 -14.44 23.93 39.81
CA GLU A 466 -13.57 23.10 38.98
C GLU A 466 -14.35 22.38 37.88
N THR A 467 -13.69 22.04 36.78
CA THR A 467 -14.27 21.19 35.74
C THR A 467 -13.24 20.28 35.08
N PHE A 468 -13.63 19.02 34.84
CA PHE A 468 -12.72 18.02 34.29
C PHE A 468 -13.47 16.89 33.58
N ILE A 469 -12.76 16.12 32.75
CA ILE A 469 -13.29 14.89 32.17
C ILE A 469 -12.86 13.72 33.06
N LEU A 470 -13.85 13.00 33.56
CA LEU A 470 -13.68 11.73 34.23
C LEU A 470 -13.91 10.62 33.20
N GLN A 471 -12.95 9.70 33.07
CA GLN A 471 -13.03 8.56 32.14
C GLN A 471 -13.22 7.25 32.92
N PRO A 472 -14.47 6.86 33.26
CA PRO A 472 -14.77 5.51 33.72
C PRO A 472 -14.56 4.47 32.62
N LEU A 473 -14.52 3.20 33.02
CA LEU A 473 -14.41 2.04 32.11
C LEU A 473 -15.58 1.91 31.11
N GLY A 474 -16.68 2.67 31.27
CA GLY A 474 -17.90 2.59 30.47
C GLY A 474 -18.26 3.83 29.64
N GLY A 475 -17.41 4.86 29.56
CA GLY A 475 -17.67 6.07 28.78
C GLY A 475 -17.00 7.32 29.36
N GLN A 476 -17.07 8.46 28.68
CA GLN A 476 -16.55 9.72 29.24
C GLN A 476 -17.66 10.46 29.98
N ARG A 477 -17.33 11.04 31.13
CA ARG A 477 -18.19 11.94 31.91
C ARG A 477 -17.53 13.30 32.02
N TRP A 478 -18.29 14.35 31.78
CA TRP A 478 -17.87 15.71 32.07
C TRP A 478 -18.37 16.08 33.46
N ILE A 479 -17.45 16.43 34.36
CA ILE A 479 -17.77 16.78 35.73
C ILE A 479 -17.61 18.30 35.89
N VAL A 480 -18.61 18.91 36.52
CA VAL A 480 -18.60 20.32 36.93
C VAL A 480 -18.81 20.34 38.43
N LEU A 481 -17.79 20.80 39.16
CA LEU A 481 -17.84 20.97 40.60
C LEU A 481 -18.15 22.44 40.90
N THR A 482 -19.27 22.69 41.57
CA THR A 482 -19.65 24.02 42.03
C THR A 482 -19.35 24.18 43.51
N ASP A 483 -19.55 25.38 44.05
CA ASP A 483 -19.50 25.62 45.49
C ASP A 483 -20.55 24.81 46.26
N ARG A 484 -21.69 24.49 45.64
CA ARG A 484 -22.82 23.77 46.28
C ARG A 484 -22.89 22.26 45.98
N ARG A 485 -22.53 21.83 44.78
CA ARG A 485 -22.82 20.46 44.28
C ARG A 485 -21.89 20.01 43.17
N LEU A 486 -21.95 18.73 42.85
CA LEU A 486 -21.30 18.09 41.72
C LEU A 486 -22.34 17.76 40.66
N LEU A 487 -22.11 18.24 39.44
CA LEU A 487 -22.89 17.90 38.26
C LEU A 487 -22.07 16.96 37.38
N SER A 488 -22.63 15.79 37.06
CA SER A 488 -22.00 14.81 36.18
C SER A 488 -22.80 14.68 34.89
N PHE A 489 -22.17 14.95 33.76
CA PHE A 489 -22.78 14.84 32.44
C PHE A 489 -22.19 13.65 31.67
N ARG A 490 -23.05 12.75 31.19
CA ARG A 490 -22.63 11.69 30.27
C ARG A 490 -22.48 12.27 28.86
N ILE A 491 -21.31 12.07 28.26
CA ILE A 491 -21.00 12.60 26.93
C ILE A 491 -21.51 11.62 25.87
N THR A 492 -22.45 12.06 25.03
CA THR A 492 -23.15 11.20 24.05
C THR A 492 -23.31 11.90 22.71
N LEU A 493 -22.50 11.55 21.68
CA LEU A 493 -22.68 12.01 20.27
C LEU A 493 -23.02 13.52 20.13
N GLY A 494 -22.20 14.38 20.73
CA GLY A 494 -22.37 15.84 20.67
C GLY A 494 -23.41 16.42 21.63
N ARG A 495 -24.15 15.58 22.37
CA ARG A 495 -25.04 15.99 23.47
C ARG A 495 -24.40 15.65 24.81
N ARG A 496 -24.58 16.54 25.78
CA ARG A 496 -24.14 16.39 27.18
C ARG A 496 -25.41 16.22 28.00
N VAL A 497 -25.63 15.02 28.53
CA VAL A 497 -26.85 14.70 29.29
C VAL A 497 -26.49 14.66 30.76
N LEU A 498 -27.17 15.47 31.58
CA LEU A 498 -26.99 15.44 33.04
C LEU A 498 -27.40 14.06 33.56
N GLU A 499 -26.46 13.36 34.19
CA GLU A 499 -26.62 12.01 34.73
C GLU A 499 -26.79 12.06 36.26
N HIS A 500 -26.03 12.92 36.94
CA HIS A 500 -26.11 13.06 38.39
C HIS A 500 -26.04 14.54 38.82
N ARG A 501 -26.88 14.90 39.80
CA ARG A 501 -26.83 16.15 40.56
C ARG A 501 -26.65 15.79 42.03
N VAL A 502 -25.43 15.94 42.54
CA VAL A 502 -25.05 15.46 43.88
C VAL A 502 -24.70 16.64 44.76
N PRO A 503 -25.47 16.97 45.81
CA PRO A 503 -25.08 17.97 46.80
C PRO A 503 -23.71 17.62 47.39
N ARG A 504 -22.84 18.61 47.62
CA ARG A 504 -21.50 18.32 48.18
C ARG A 504 -21.56 17.61 49.53
N ALA A 505 -22.57 17.90 50.34
CA ALA A 505 -22.82 17.22 51.63
C ALA A 505 -23.08 15.70 51.49
N ASP A 506 -23.55 15.25 50.32
CA ASP A 506 -23.88 13.85 50.03
C ASP A 506 -22.67 13.05 49.51
N ILE A 507 -21.51 13.70 49.34
CA ILE A 507 -20.24 13.02 49.05
C ILE A 507 -19.66 12.52 50.38
N ALA A 508 -19.73 11.21 50.60
CA ALA A 508 -19.31 10.57 51.85
C ALA A 508 -17.79 10.43 51.95
N ARG A 509 -17.13 10.10 50.84
CA ARG A 509 -15.68 9.88 50.82
C ARG A 509 -15.09 10.19 49.46
N VAL A 510 -13.92 10.81 49.47
CA VAL A 510 -13.10 11.01 48.27
C VAL A 510 -11.75 10.32 48.47
N ALA A 511 -11.33 9.54 47.47
CA ALA A 511 -10.07 8.83 47.51
C ALA A 511 -9.33 8.95 46.16
N LEU A 512 -8.01 9.02 46.26
CA LEU A 512 -7.07 8.86 45.15
C LEU A 512 -6.34 7.53 45.38
N PRO A 513 -6.94 6.38 45.00
CA PRO A 513 -6.35 5.08 45.30
C PRO A 513 -4.97 4.92 44.66
N PRO A 514 -3.94 4.46 45.40
CA PRO A 514 -2.63 4.19 44.84
C PRO A 514 -2.69 3.03 43.85
N ALA A 515 -1.84 3.11 42.83
CA ALA A 515 -1.67 2.14 41.74
C ALA A 515 -1.75 0.66 42.14
N ALA A 516 -1.17 0.32 43.29
CA ALA A 516 -1.00 -1.05 43.77
C ALA A 516 -2.31 -1.74 44.22
N ARG A 517 -3.38 -0.98 44.48
CA ARG A 517 -4.69 -1.51 44.93
C ARG A 517 -5.70 -1.75 43.80
N LEU A 518 -5.25 -1.64 42.54
CA LEU A 518 -6.08 -1.84 41.36
C LEU A 518 -5.91 -3.26 40.79
N THR A 519 -6.98 -3.82 40.24
CA THR A 519 -6.96 -5.16 39.61
C THR A 519 -5.97 -5.21 38.45
N VAL A 520 -5.49 -6.41 38.08
CA VAL A 520 -4.54 -6.61 36.96
C VAL A 520 -5.07 -5.99 35.66
N TRP A 521 -6.39 -6.07 35.42
CA TRP A 521 -7.04 -5.44 34.28
C TRP A 521 -7.07 -3.92 34.36
N GLN A 522 -7.34 -3.33 35.53
CA GLN A 522 -7.24 -1.87 35.74
C GLN A 522 -5.79 -1.35 35.60
N ARG A 523 -4.79 -2.16 35.94
CA ARG A 523 -3.36 -1.86 35.69
C ARG A 523 -3.00 -1.88 34.20
N LEU A 524 -3.58 -2.80 33.43
CA LEU A 524 -3.42 -2.87 31.96
C LEU A 524 -4.25 -1.81 31.21
N LEU A 525 -5.32 -1.32 31.84
CA LEU A 525 -6.28 -0.29 31.35
C LEU A 525 -5.81 1.17 31.54
N ARG A 526 -4.67 1.36 32.21
CA ARG A 526 -4.10 2.69 32.53
C ARG A 526 -3.45 3.36 31.33
N GLN A 527 -3.78 4.64 31.09
CA GLN A 527 -2.82 5.53 30.44
C GLN A 527 -1.61 5.72 31.38
N PRO A 528 -0.38 5.89 30.86
CA PRO A 528 0.85 5.92 31.66
C PRO A 528 1.05 7.14 32.58
N ALA A 529 -0.02 7.90 32.86
CA ALA A 529 -0.08 9.07 33.70
C ALA A 529 -0.80 8.73 35.03
N ASP A 530 -0.03 8.56 36.10
CA ASP A 530 -0.33 7.58 37.16
C ASP A 530 -1.14 8.04 38.39
N ASP A 531 -1.39 9.34 38.61
CA ASP A 531 -1.93 9.83 39.90
C ASP A 531 -3.34 10.45 39.82
N GLY A 532 -4.03 10.27 38.69
CA GLY A 532 -5.30 10.95 38.39
C GLY A 532 -6.58 10.15 38.67
N TRP A 533 -6.53 8.94 39.23
CA TRP A 533 -7.75 8.14 39.44
C TRP A 533 -8.55 8.69 40.62
N LEU A 534 -9.72 9.26 40.35
CA LEU A 534 -10.59 9.83 41.37
C LEU A 534 -11.72 8.86 41.67
N ARG A 535 -11.92 8.54 42.95
CA ARG A 535 -13.05 7.76 43.45
C ARG A 535 -13.87 8.60 44.42
N LEU A 536 -15.14 8.82 44.07
CA LEU A 536 -16.13 9.54 44.86
C LEU A 536 -17.18 8.52 45.33
N GLN A 537 -17.29 8.33 46.63
CA GLN A 537 -18.34 7.52 47.23
C GLN A 537 -19.43 8.45 47.75
N LEU A 538 -20.65 8.23 47.28
CA LEU A 538 -21.83 8.95 47.72
C LEU A 538 -22.42 8.28 48.96
N ARG A 539 -23.19 9.04 49.77
CA ARG A 539 -23.84 8.53 50.99
C ARG A 539 -24.87 7.42 50.72
N ASP A 540 -25.43 7.37 49.52
CA ASP A 540 -26.37 6.32 49.08
C ASP A 540 -25.66 5.03 48.63
N GLY A 541 -24.32 4.97 48.75
CA GLY A 541 -23.51 3.82 48.34
C GLY A 541 -23.07 3.87 46.87
N THR A 542 -23.59 4.81 46.06
CA THR A 542 -23.19 4.96 44.66
C THR A 542 -21.72 5.38 44.56
N MET A 543 -20.97 4.72 43.67
CA MET A 543 -19.57 5.01 43.44
C MET A 543 -19.35 5.64 42.06
N VAL A 544 -18.85 6.88 42.05
CA VAL A 544 -18.44 7.57 40.82
C VAL A 544 -16.92 7.56 40.77
N GLU A 545 -16.35 6.74 39.89
CA GLU A 545 -14.90 6.62 39.72
C GLU A 545 -14.46 6.71 38.27
N GLY A 546 -13.20 7.12 38.06
CA GLY A 546 -12.57 7.11 36.74
C GLY A 546 -11.23 7.85 36.71
N ALA A 547 -10.58 7.78 35.56
CA ALA A 547 -9.33 8.50 35.35
C ALA A 547 -9.58 9.98 35.03
N VAL A 548 -8.89 10.87 35.73
CA VAL A 548 -8.75 12.29 35.38
C VAL A 548 -7.43 12.46 34.63
N ARG A 549 -7.45 13.19 33.50
CA ARG A 549 -6.27 13.33 32.63
C ARG A 549 -5.10 14.08 33.26
N SER A 550 -5.37 15.00 34.19
CA SER A 550 -4.36 15.70 34.98
C SER A 550 -4.41 15.25 36.43
N SER A 551 -3.29 14.76 36.96
CA SER A 551 -3.18 14.38 38.38
C SER A 551 -3.17 15.60 39.30
N VAL A 552 -2.76 16.77 38.78
CA VAL A 552 -2.86 18.06 39.47
C VAL A 552 -4.32 18.40 39.73
N THR A 553 -5.17 18.29 38.71
CA THR A 553 -6.61 18.52 38.86
C THR A 553 -7.25 17.49 39.80
N ALA A 554 -6.91 16.20 39.68
CA ALA A 554 -7.44 15.16 40.55
C ALA A 554 -7.14 15.43 42.04
N ARG A 555 -5.90 15.80 42.37
CA ARG A 555 -5.48 16.17 43.73
C ARG A 555 -6.21 17.40 44.25
N ARG A 556 -6.37 18.42 43.40
CA ARG A 556 -7.10 19.65 43.76
C ARG A 556 -8.57 19.39 44.01
N VAL A 557 -9.24 18.62 43.15
CA VAL A 557 -10.64 18.22 43.34
C VAL A 557 -10.83 17.43 44.63
N ALA A 558 -9.91 16.49 44.92
CA ALA A 558 -9.94 15.75 46.16
C ALA A 558 -9.80 16.67 47.39
N ALA A 559 -8.90 17.65 47.35
CA ALA A 559 -8.74 18.64 48.42
C ALA A 559 -9.98 19.53 48.60
N LEU A 560 -10.58 20.01 47.50
CA LEU A 560 -11.78 20.83 47.51
C LEU A 560 -13.01 20.10 48.08
N LEU A 561 -13.05 18.77 48.03
CA LEU A 561 -14.17 17.97 48.52
C LEU A 561 -13.97 17.47 49.96
N ASN A 562 -12.80 17.67 50.57
CA ASN A 562 -12.45 17.11 51.89
C ASN A 562 -12.60 18.09 53.07
N VAL A 563 -13.32 19.21 52.90
CA VAL A 563 -13.59 20.20 53.96
C VAL A 563 -15.04 20.06 54.45
N ARG A 564 -15.20 19.69 55.73
CA ARG A 564 -16.40 19.43 56.57
C ARG A 564 -17.80 19.74 55.99
N ALA A 565 -18.68 18.74 56.07
CA ALA A 565 -20.08 18.76 55.66
C ALA A 565 -20.97 19.69 56.52
N VAL A 566 -21.81 20.48 55.85
CA VAL A 566 -22.94 21.24 56.43
C VAL A 566 -24.25 20.44 56.24
N PRO A 567 -25.21 20.46 57.19
CA PRO A 567 -26.46 19.69 57.09
C PRO A 567 -27.52 20.26 56.12
N ARG A 568 -28.42 19.36 55.73
CA ARG A 568 -29.41 19.32 54.61
C ARG A 568 -30.66 20.24 54.78
N PRO A 569 -31.49 20.43 53.72
CA PRO A 569 -32.68 19.56 53.56
C PRO A 569 -33.11 19.14 52.12
N ARG A 570 -33.69 17.92 52.12
CA ARG A 570 -34.64 17.15 51.25
C ARG A 570 -34.68 17.19 49.71
N ALA A 571 -34.96 15.99 49.18
CA ALA A 571 -34.83 15.51 47.81
C ALA A 571 -36.11 15.59 46.97
N THR A 572 -35.94 15.58 45.65
CA THR A 572 -36.93 15.15 44.65
C THR A 572 -36.30 14.11 43.72
N THR A 573 -37.02 13.01 43.52
CA THR A 573 -36.71 11.86 42.66
C THR A 573 -36.99 12.18 41.19
N GLY A 574 -36.18 11.64 40.27
CA GLY A 574 -36.37 11.80 38.82
C GLY A 574 -35.67 10.74 37.98
N ALA A 575 -36.46 9.74 37.56
CA ALA A 575 -36.41 8.92 36.34
C ALA A 575 -35.08 8.26 35.86
N SER A 576 -35.10 6.92 35.93
CA SER A 576 -34.19 6.00 35.24
C SER A 576 -34.43 6.01 33.72
N ALA A 577 -33.38 6.26 32.93
CA ALA A 577 -33.42 6.19 31.47
C ALA A 577 -32.91 4.83 30.98
N ALA A 578 -33.76 4.16 30.19
CA ALA A 578 -33.58 2.82 29.64
C ALA A 578 -32.19 2.56 29.04
N SER A 579 -31.54 1.49 29.51
CA SER A 579 -30.28 0.96 28.99
C SER A 579 -30.51 0.22 27.66
N ARG A 580 -29.97 0.74 26.55
CA ARG A 580 -29.82 -0.05 25.32
C ARG A 580 -28.66 -1.04 25.47
N ARG A 581 -28.85 -2.25 24.93
CA ARG A 581 -27.91 -3.37 25.02
C ARG A 581 -26.55 -3.01 24.39
N PRO A 582 -25.42 -3.23 25.10
CA PRO A 582 -24.09 -2.98 24.55
C PRO A 582 -23.74 -3.98 23.43
N ILE A 583 -23.00 -3.52 22.44
CA ILE A 583 -22.47 -4.36 21.36
C ILE A 583 -21.41 -5.29 21.97
N PRO A 584 -21.44 -6.62 21.69
CA PRO A 584 -20.44 -7.54 22.18
C PRO A 584 -19.02 -7.15 21.73
N ALA A 585 -18.05 -7.21 22.64
CA ALA A 585 -16.66 -6.82 22.38
C ALA A 585 -16.04 -7.52 21.17
N MET A 586 -16.43 -8.78 20.93
CA MET A 586 -16.00 -9.57 19.79
C MET A 586 -16.52 -9.04 18.46
N LEU A 587 -17.79 -8.63 18.40
CA LEU A 587 -18.37 -8.02 17.21
C LEU A 587 -17.72 -6.67 16.89
N ALA A 588 -17.38 -5.90 17.91
CA ALA A 588 -16.63 -4.66 17.73
C ALA A 588 -15.20 -4.93 17.22
N ALA A 589 -14.47 -5.88 17.80
CA ALA A 589 -13.12 -6.21 17.33
C ALA A 589 -13.13 -6.69 15.86
N LEU A 590 -14.06 -7.57 15.50
CA LEU A 590 -14.22 -8.07 14.14
C LEU A 590 -14.56 -6.95 13.15
N ALA A 591 -15.44 -6.01 13.53
CA ALA A 591 -15.74 -4.86 12.69
C ALA A 591 -14.50 -3.99 12.41
N SER A 592 -13.70 -3.66 13.43
CA SER A 592 -12.47 -2.86 13.24
C SER A 592 -11.31 -3.62 12.62
N PHE A 593 -11.31 -4.95 12.68
CA PHE A 593 -10.39 -5.77 11.90
C PHE A 593 -10.70 -5.67 10.40
N ALA A 594 -11.97 -5.83 10.04
CA ALA A 594 -12.43 -5.80 8.66
C ALA A 594 -12.36 -4.40 8.04
N VAL A 595 -12.77 -3.38 8.82
CA VAL A 595 -12.74 -1.97 8.42
C VAL A 595 -12.06 -1.17 9.53
N PRO A 596 -10.74 -0.90 9.42
CA PRO A 596 -9.98 -0.17 10.44
C PRO A 596 -10.67 1.13 10.86
N GLY A 597 -10.94 1.25 12.16
CA GLY A 597 -11.62 2.41 12.74
C GLY A 597 -13.15 2.32 12.85
N SER A 598 -13.79 1.33 12.23
CA SER A 598 -15.26 1.21 12.20
C SER A 598 -15.87 0.88 13.56
N ALA A 599 -15.23 0.05 14.37
CA ALA A 599 -15.70 -0.25 15.71
C ALA A 599 -15.36 0.85 16.70
N GLN A 600 -14.27 1.58 16.51
CA GLN A 600 -14.05 2.85 17.23
C GLN A 600 -15.19 3.81 16.91
N TRP A 601 -15.70 3.81 15.67
CA TRP A 601 -16.87 4.59 15.31
C TRP A 601 -18.16 4.09 15.98
N LEU A 602 -18.42 2.78 16.00
CA LEU A 602 -19.55 2.16 16.71
C LEU A 602 -19.48 2.34 18.24
N GLN A 603 -18.27 2.37 18.79
CA GLN A 603 -17.95 2.68 20.18
C GLN A 603 -17.87 4.19 20.46
N ARG A 604 -18.25 5.02 19.47
CA ARG A 604 -18.38 6.47 19.60
C ARG A 604 -17.06 7.22 19.83
N ARG A 605 -15.94 6.65 19.40
CA ARG A 605 -14.58 7.22 19.34
C ARG A 605 -14.26 7.71 17.92
N ALA A 606 -15.14 8.52 17.34
CA ALA A 606 -15.12 8.87 15.91
C ALA A 606 -13.81 9.53 15.41
N ALA A 607 -13.17 10.39 16.20
CA ALA A 607 -11.91 11.03 15.79
C ALA A 607 -10.76 10.01 15.64
N LEU A 608 -10.69 9.04 16.56
CA LEU A 608 -9.72 7.96 16.47
C LEU A 608 -10.08 6.98 15.36
N GLY A 609 -11.37 6.64 15.24
CA GLY A 609 -11.87 5.80 14.14
C GLY A 609 -11.56 6.40 12.77
N LEU A 610 -11.77 7.71 12.60
CA LEU A 610 -11.46 8.43 11.37
C LEU A 610 -9.95 8.46 11.11
N MET A 611 -9.11 8.71 12.12
CA MET A 611 -7.66 8.68 11.97
C MET A 611 -7.16 7.29 11.55
N MET A 612 -7.63 6.24 12.24
CA MET A 612 -7.30 4.85 11.93
C MET A 612 -7.76 4.44 10.52
N PHE A 613 -8.95 4.88 10.14
CA PHE A 613 -9.50 4.70 8.80
C PHE A 613 -8.68 5.44 7.74
N LEU A 614 -8.31 6.70 7.96
CA LEU A 614 -7.54 7.49 6.99
C LEU A 614 -6.14 6.92 6.77
N VAL A 615 -5.46 6.45 7.83
CA VAL A 615 -4.17 5.75 7.71
C VAL A 615 -4.35 4.45 6.94
N ALA A 616 -5.38 3.65 7.27
CA ALA A 616 -5.69 2.42 6.56
C ALA A 616 -6.04 2.65 5.09
N ALA A 617 -6.83 3.69 4.79
CA ALA A 617 -7.27 4.04 3.45
C ALA A 617 -6.11 4.61 2.61
N GLY A 618 -5.24 5.42 3.21
CA GLY A 618 -4.01 5.89 2.58
C GLY A 618 -3.07 4.73 2.25
N TRP A 619 -2.86 3.80 3.19
CA TRP A 619 -2.04 2.62 2.94
C TRP A 619 -2.65 1.68 1.91
N ALA A 620 -3.96 1.41 2.03
CA ALA A 620 -4.68 0.57 1.10
C ALA A 620 -4.67 1.15 -0.32
N SER A 621 -4.88 2.45 -0.49
CA SER A 621 -4.87 3.08 -1.82
C SER A 621 -3.50 3.08 -2.49
N VAL A 622 -2.41 3.21 -1.73
CA VAL A 622 -1.05 3.26 -2.30
C VAL A 622 -0.48 1.87 -2.57
N ILE A 623 -0.72 0.91 -1.66
CA ILE A 623 -0.01 -0.38 -1.66
C ILE A 623 -0.99 -1.54 -1.84
N THR A 624 -1.98 -1.70 -0.95
CA THR A 624 -2.81 -2.92 -0.91
C THR A 624 -3.73 -3.05 -2.12
N VAL A 625 -4.43 -1.99 -2.53
CA VAL A 625 -5.31 -1.99 -3.71
C VAL A 625 -4.49 -2.22 -4.97
N ARG A 626 -3.32 -1.60 -5.09
CA ARG A 626 -2.44 -1.79 -6.25
C ARG A 626 -1.91 -3.22 -6.31
N ALA A 627 -1.42 -3.75 -5.18
CA ALA A 627 -0.91 -5.12 -5.11
C ALA A 627 -2.01 -6.17 -5.33
N THR A 628 -3.19 -6.00 -4.73
CA THR A 628 -4.33 -6.91 -4.87
C THR A 628 -4.98 -6.80 -6.24
N TRP A 629 -5.07 -5.61 -6.84
CA TRP A 629 -5.55 -5.42 -8.21
C TRP A 629 -4.66 -6.16 -9.22
N VAL A 630 -3.35 -6.00 -9.08
CA VAL A 630 -2.35 -6.63 -9.95
C VAL A 630 -2.31 -8.15 -9.72
N TRP A 631 -2.46 -8.62 -8.47
CA TRP A 631 -2.64 -10.05 -8.16
C TRP A 631 -3.93 -10.64 -8.75
N TRP A 632 -5.06 -9.93 -8.62
CA TRP A 632 -6.37 -10.36 -9.13
C TRP A 632 -6.39 -10.49 -10.66
N HIS A 633 -5.67 -9.61 -11.36
CA HIS A 633 -5.54 -9.66 -12.81
C HIS A 633 -4.43 -10.61 -13.29
N GLY A 634 -3.86 -11.42 -12.38
CA GLY A 634 -2.93 -12.49 -12.73
C GLY A 634 -1.59 -12.04 -13.31
N SER A 635 -1.23 -10.75 -13.25
CA SER A 635 0.06 -10.31 -13.75
C SER A 635 1.18 -10.80 -12.83
N ALA A 636 2.12 -11.57 -13.39
CA ALA A 636 3.19 -12.27 -12.68
C ALA A 636 4.26 -11.37 -12.04
N ASP A 637 4.16 -10.04 -12.17
CA ASP A 637 5.25 -9.11 -11.85
C ASP A 637 5.35 -8.70 -10.38
N ILE A 638 4.44 -9.13 -9.50
CA ILE A 638 4.57 -8.84 -8.07
C ILE A 638 5.24 -10.01 -7.37
N ALA A 639 6.49 -9.79 -6.98
CA ALA A 639 7.20 -10.72 -6.10
C ALA A 639 6.34 -11.07 -4.87
N ALA A 640 6.20 -12.35 -4.56
CA ALA A 640 5.40 -12.84 -3.43
C ALA A 640 5.72 -12.11 -2.11
N ARG A 641 6.96 -11.63 -1.95
CA ARG A 641 7.41 -10.80 -0.83
C ARG A 641 6.65 -9.47 -0.72
N VAL A 642 6.39 -8.77 -1.83
CA VAL A 642 5.65 -7.49 -1.85
C VAL A 642 4.20 -7.72 -1.45
N LEU A 643 3.57 -8.78 -1.98
CA LEU A 643 2.23 -9.20 -1.53
C LEU A 643 2.26 -9.52 -0.03
N THR A 644 3.21 -10.32 0.43
CA THR A 644 3.31 -10.72 1.84
C THR A 644 3.51 -9.51 2.74
N GLN A 645 4.33 -8.54 2.36
CA GLN A 645 4.52 -7.29 3.11
C GLN A 645 3.27 -6.42 3.10
N ALA A 646 2.60 -6.26 1.96
CA ALA A 646 1.35 -5.50 1.85
C ALA A 646 0.26 -6.11 2.75
N TRP A 647 0.06 -7.42 2.65
CA TRP A 647 -0.91 -8.17 3.45
C TRP A 647 -0.54 -8.20 4.94
N ALA A 648 0.73 -8.44 5.29
CA ALA A 648 1.18 -8.43 6.70
C ALA A 648 0.98 -7.05 7.34
N THR A 649 1.24 -5.97 6.59
CA THR A 649 1.01 -4.61 7.09
C THR A 649 -0.47 -4.31 7.27
N GLN A 650 -1.30 -4.71 6.30
CA GLN A 650 -2.77 -4.55 6.37
C GLN A 650 -3.36 -5.36 7.55
N LEU A 651 -2.93 -6.61 7.72
CA LEU A 651 -3.32 -7.47 8.82
C LEU A 651 -2.85 -6.91 10.16
N GLY A 652 -1.60 -6.46 10.25
CA GLY A 652 -1.06 -5.84 11.46
C GLY A 652 -1.84 -4.59 11.88
N TRP A 653 -2.21 -3.73 10.92
CA TRP A 653 -3.04 -2.56 11.20
C TRP A 653 -4.48 -2.92 11.59
N GLY A 654 -5.08 -3.89 10.92
CA GLY A 654 -6.39 -4.44 11.26
C GLY A 654 -6.41 -5.03 12.68
N LEU A 655 -5.40 -5.83 13.03
CA LEU A 655 -5.23 -6.39 14.38
C LEU A 655 -5.07 -5.30 15.43
N PHE A 656 -4.28 -4.26 15.14
CA PHE A 656 -4.12 -3.12 16.04
C PHE A 656 -5.45 -2.40 16.29
N CYS A 657 -6.24 -2.15 15.24
CA CYS A 657 -7.55 -1.53 15.35
C CYS A 657 -8.56 -2.44 16.07
N ALA A 658 -8.52 -3.74 15.80
CA ALA A 658 -9.37 -4.74 16.44
C ALA A 658 -9.06 -4.87 17.95
N TRP A 659 -7.78 -4.86 18.30
CA TRP A 659 -7.30 -4.88 19.67
C TRP A 659 -7.76 -3.64 20.44
N ASP A 660 -7.59 -2.44 19.87
CA ASP A 660 -8.06 -1.19 20.47
C ASP A 660 -9.60 -1.18 20.63
N ALA A 661 -10.34 -1.74 19.67
CA ALA A 661 -11.80 -1.87 19.77
C ALA A 661 -12.22 -2.90 20.83
N TRP A 662 -11.65 -4.10 20.83
CA TRP A 662 -11.91 -5.13 21.83
C TRP A 662 -11.73 -4.59 23.26
N TYR A 663 -10.65 -3.84 23.44
CA TYR A 663 -10.27 -3.25 24.72
C TYR A 663 -11.23 -2.16 25.19
N ALA A 664 -11.77 -1.36 24.27
CA ALA A 664 -12.70 -0.28 24.59
C ALA A 664 -14.18 -0.72 24.67
N ALA A 665 -14.49 -1.99 24.40
CA ALA A 665 -15.85 -2.50 24.50
C ALA A 665 -16.27 -2.72 25.97
N PRO A 666 -17.52 -2.37 26.36
CA PRO A 666 -18.01 -2.60 27.72
C PRO A 666 -18.01 -4.09 28.05
N ARG A 667 -17.27 -4.51 29.08
CA ARG A 667 -17.35 -5.89 29.59
C ARG A 667 -18.61 -6.02 30.45
N ARG A 668 -19.38 -7.09 30.25
CA ARG A 668 -20.46 -7.49 31.17
C ARG A 668 -19.85 -7.87 32.52
N THR A 669 -19.60 -6.89 33.38
CA THR A 669 -19.44 -7.12 34.81
C THR A 669 -20.79 -6.85 35.43
N ASP A 670 -21.57 -7.92 35.58
CA ASP A 670 -22.58 -8.15 36.62
C ASP A 670 -23.32 -9.43 36.24
N ARG A 671 -22.82 -10.57 36.75
CA ARG A 671 -23.74 -11.65 37.11
C ARG A 671 -24.48 -11.10 38.32
N ALA A 672 -25.76 -10.80 38.15
CA ALA A 672 -26.66 -10.50 39.25
C ALA A 672 -26.40 -11.51 40.37
N ALA A 673 -26.09 -11.01 41.57
CA ALA A 673 -26.05 -11.85 42.75
C ALA A 673 -27.39 -12.63 42.82
N PRO A 674 -27.37 -13.94 43.09
CA PRO A 674 -28.60 -14.71 43.19
C PRO A 674 -29.49 -14.05 44.25
N SER A 675 -30.70 -13.67 43.84
CA SER A 675 -31.72 -13.12 44.72
C SER A 675 -31.86 -14.02 45.95
N ALA A 676 -31.65 -13.45 47.14
CA ALA A 676 -31.89 -14.12 48.40
C ALA A 676 -33.28 -14.76 48.40
N ARG A 677 -33.35 -16.03 48.82
CA ARG A 677 -34.60 -16.73 49.12
C ARG A 677 -35.38 -15.91 50.17
N PRO A 678 -36.71 -15.82 50.07
CA PRO A 678 -37.52 -15.29 51.15
C PRO A 678 -37.54 -16.29 52.31
N ASP A 679 -37.31 -15.80 53.53
CA ASP A 679 -37.59 -16.51 54.77
C ASP A 679 -39.11 -16.74 54.90
N PRO A 680 -39.57 -17.95 55.27
CA PRO A 680 -40.95 -18.19 55.67
C PRO A 680 -41.05 -18.14 57.20
N ALA A 681 -41.57 -17.05 57.77
CA ALA A 681 -42.25 -17.06 59.08
C ALA A 681 -42.75 -15.66 59.46
N SER A 682 -44.05 -15.44 59.26
CA SER A 682 -44.91 -14.66 60.17
C SER A 682 -46.35 -15.10 59.92
N ASP A 683 -46.69 -16.28 60.43
CA ASP A 683 -47.81 -16.54 61.34
C ASP A 683 -47.56 -17.87 62.06
#